data_AF-A0A1Q6NNX9-F1
#
_entry.id   AF-A0A1Q6NNX9-F1
#
_cell.length_a   1.000
_cell.length_b   1.000
_cell.length_c   1.000
_cell.angle_alpha   90.00
_cell.angle_beta   90.00
_cell.angle_gamma   90.00
#
_symmetry.space_group_name_H-M   'P 1'
#
loop_
_entity.id
_entity.type
_entity.pdbx_description
1 polymer ?
#
loop_
_entity_poly.entity_id
_entity_poly.type
_entity_poly.pdbx_seq_one_letter_code
_entity_poly.pdbx_strand_id
1 'polypeptide(L)'
;MEVFRPTLFIDGEKAPETTEDDGNSEYSWDDSINLQLGQELKIKLNVESSYDAKNISYEWYQQDEDGWYNDKISDENGGNTDAVTVKKQKYGKERYRCEVTDGNQKEDLYITIPEVKTLSVIKKVNGEVYKSGMEGIRGKKYTLKVDAESVYKDENGKTNITYKWYKGYDEENIQGKTDTLEIELDSEGASYACEVSDGNSVKECYFSIDLKNTLSWSICTVVFNGQEYFSGSAQLLEIPRGTELKLRNLATSTLGKVDFQWYDSHKNPVPDEQGGKTSTITIKKSTQGEETYYCKVTDGNIEKESEITLGAEDTLDFSTKINGKYNNSSDEEPFTMKKGEKATLSVVDVKTTYDNAKITYQWYEGSEDLLEGENGPNLTVTKKAGYEEYTCKVSDGNVTHQTYFVLDIESGLEWTSYINGKQAERDEDGLLDASIEAETGDKVLMEVKAESSYEDSTLSYQWYKDDEKIKGATQSSYTATKQAATEYYAEEGVNDENYYCKISDGYTSDTCYFTLRTKKTLSIKAFINGANTSKLETAAAGEKYVLKADSSSTHKNSNITCKWYQEGEEGWNRVRDESGNMVTTPELAITKNGTKREDWKVEVTDGNDIEQMTFSLADTEHCEHKWSIDDIEDATCTKDGKKMYSCEYCYKQKTEKIPALGHEWDEGTVTKQPSVTEEGIRTYKCKRSGCKETMTEKIAKLPKPEQPSTEKPGTGETKPSGDNKTPVTSDNNAGTAKQTLKPGTKIVDKKTKAAYKVMADNTVQYTKVTSKKAKTVKVPSTITVNGVKCQVTSIAPKAMKGNKKLTKVVIPASVRTIGAQAFAGCKNLKNITIQTPYLTKKSVGAKAFKGISDKAVIKVPKKQFKAYQKLLKTKGVSKKVKIKK
;
A
#
# COMPACT_ATOMS: atom_id res chain seq x y z
N MET A 1 45.01 25.27 22.13
CA MET A 1 44.67 26.04 20.92
C MET A 1 43.95 25.10 19.99
N GLU A 2 42.85 25.51 19.37
CA GLU A 2 42.16 24.70 18.34
C GLU A 2 42.43 25.31 16.97
N VAL A 3 42.89 24.49 16.04
CA VAL A 3 43.16 24.92 14.65
C VAL A 3 42.20 24.21 13.72
N PHE A 4 41.46 25.00 12.95
CA PHE A 4 40.55 24.50 11.93
C PHE A 4 41.28 24.34 10.59
N ARG A 5 40.76 23.46 9.73
CA ARG A 5 41.38 23.09 8.45
C ARG A 5 41.76 24.35 7.61
N PRO A 6 42.95 24.39 7.00
CA PRO A 6 43.37 25.51 6.16
C PRO A 6 42.42 25.66 4.96
N THR A 7 42.11 26.91 4.62
CA THR A 7 41.40 27.27 3.39
C THR A 7 42.39 27.75 2.34
N LEU A 8 42.51 27.01 1.24
CA LEU A 8 43.22 27.45 0.04
C LEU A 8 42.31 28.35 -0.81
N PHE A 9 42.88 29.44 -1.32
CA PHE A 9 42.33 30.29 -2.35
C PHE A 9 43.26 30.29 -3.57
N ILE A 10 42.68 30.27 -4.77
CA ILE A 10 43.37 30.23 -6.06
C ILE A 10 42.87 31.42 -6.87
N ASP A 11 43.77 32.32 -7.27
CA ASP A 11 43.43 33.59 -7.95
C ASP A 11 42.34 34.43 -7.24
N GLY A 12 42.18 34.23 -5.93
CA GLY A 12 41.19 34.90 -5.06
C GLY A 12 39.90 34.11 -4.79
N GLU A 13 39.59 33.05 -5.53
CA GLU A 13 38.42 32.19 -5.26
C GLU A 13 38.77 31.04 -4.30
N LYS A 14 37.83 30.66 -3.42
CA LYS A 14 38.04 29.55 -2.47
C LYS A 14 38.05 28.21 -3.21
N ALA A 15 39.12 27.44 -3.03
CA ALA A 15 39.24 26.09 -3.57
C ALA A 15 38.22 25.12 -2.92
N PRO A 16 37.79 24.05 -3.62
CA PRO A 16 36.93 23.02 -3.03
C PRO A 16 37.58 22.34 -1.83
N GLU A 17 36.78 22.02 -0.82
CA GLU A 17 37.22 21.34 0.41
C GLU A 17 37.32 19.82 0.21
N THR A 18 38.28 19.19 0.91
CA THR A 18 38.57 17.75 0.81
C THR A 18 37.72 16.88 1.73
N THR A 19 37.47 15.65 1.29
CA THR A 19 36.69 14.64 2.02
C THR A 19 37.51 13.70 2.89
N GLU A 20 38.83 13.67 2.76
CA GLU A 20 39.70 12.79 3.52
C GLU A 20 40.43 13.54 4.63
N ASP A 21 40.47 12.89 5.79
CA ASP A 21 41.08 13.36 7.04
C ASP A 21 41.83 12.15 7.60
N ASP A 22 43.11 12.02 7.22
CA ASP A 22 43.92 10.82 7.50
C ASP A 22 44.49 10.82 8.93
N GLY A 23 44.15 11.82 9.74
CA GLY A 23 44.49 11.92 11.16
C GLY A 23 45.92 12.36 11.45
N ASN A 24 46.73 12.66 10.42
CA ASN A 24 48.04 13.27 10.54
C ASN A 24 47.95 14.79 10.29
N SER A 25 48.90 15.56 10.82
CA SER A 25 48.92 17.03 10.71
C SER A 25 49.47 17.56 9.37
N GLU A 26 49.26 16.85 8.25
CA GLU A 26 49.62 17.27 6.88
C GLU A 26 48.37 17.44 6.01
N TYR A 27 47.89 18.68 5.87
CA TYR A 27 46.73 19.00 5.05
C TYR A 27 47.08 18.99 3.55
N SER A 28 46.33 18.24 2.75
CA SER A 28 46.45 18.25 1.29
C SER A 28 45.11 18.50 0.60
N TRP A 29 45.15 18.90 -0.68
CA TRP A 29 43.96 19.14 -1.50
C TRP A 29 43.77 18.08 -2.59
N ASP A 30 42.51 17.86 -2.93
CA ASP A 30 42.04 16.94 -3.98
C ASP A 30 42.78 17.21 -5.30
N ASP A 31 43.35 16.16 -5.90
CA ASP A 31 44.12 16.29 -7.14
C ASP A 31 43.28 16.88 -8.30
N SER A 32 41.94 16.91 -8.24
CA SER A 32 41.07 17.53 -9.25
C SER A 32 41.26 19.05 -9.41
N ILE A 33 41.95 19.72 -8.47
CA ILE A 33 42.39 21.11 -8.64
C ILE A 33 43.39 21.21 -9.81
N ASN A 34 43.13 22.10 -10.76
CA ASN A 34 43.98 22.32 -11.93
C ASN A 34 44.84 23.58 -11.73
N LEU A 35 46.05 23.40 -11.19
CA LEU A 35 47.02 24.48 -10.97
C LEU A 35 47.87 24.77 -12.22
N GLN A 36 48.48 25.96 -12.28
CA GLN A 36 49.45 26.38 -13.30
C GLN A 36 50.72 26.94 -12.66
N LEU A 37 51.87 26.86 -13.37
CA LEU A 37 53.11 27.51 -12.90
C LEU A 37 52.94 29.03 -12.86
N GLY A 38 53.47 29.65 -11.80
CA GLY A 38 53.38 31.09 -11.56
C GLY A 38 52.01 31.58 -11.08
N GLN A 39 51.00 30.71 -11.00
CA GLN A 39 49.67 31.03 -10.46
C GLN A 39 49.75 31.41 -9.00
N GLU A 40 48.91 32.36 -8.57
CA GLU A 40 48.94 32.91 -7.22
C GLU A 40 47.99 32.13 -6.29
N LEU A 41 48.56 31.63 -5.20
CA LEU A 41 47.89 30.77 -4.22
C LEU A 41 47.91 31.47 -2.87
N LYS A 42 46.76 31.60 -2.22
CA LYS A 42 46.68 32.15 -0.86
C LYS A 42 46.16 31.10 0.10
N ILE A 43 46.98 30.72 1.06
CA ILE A 43 46.65 29.73 2.09
C ILE A 43 46.28 30.51 3.35
N LYS A 44 45.06 30.33 3.86
CA LYS A 44 44.59 30.94 5.11
C LYS A 44 44.30 29.89 6.17
N LEU A 45 44.81 30.10 7.38
CA LEU A 45 44.42 29.34 8.57
C LEU A 45 43.19 29.95 9.24
N ASN A 46 42.51 29.16 10.06
CA ASN A 46 41.54 29.65 11.01
C ASN A 46 41.85 29.02 12.37
N VAL A 47 42.17 29.85 13.37
CA VAL A 47 42.71 29.42 14.67
C VAL A 47 41.93 30.09 15.79
N GLU A 48 41.52 29.31 16.78
CA GLU A 48 40.89 29.82 18.00
C GLU A 48 41.72 29.42 19.23
N SER A 49 42.10 30.41 20.04
CA SER A 49 42.67 30.18 21.37
C SER A 49 41.64 30.50 22.44
N SER A 50 41.51 29.60 23.42
CA SER A 50 40.71 29.77 24.62
C SER A 50 41.37 30.66 25.68
N TYR A 51 42.57 31.21 25.41
CA TYR A 51 43.34 32.02 26.34
C TYR A 51 43.24 33.52 26.03
N ASP A 52 43.74 33.97 24.87
CA ASP A 52 43.50 35.30 24.31
C ASP A 52 43.67 35.31 22.78
N ALA A 53 42.55 35.42 22.05
CA ALA A 53 42.53 35.44 20.60
C ALA A 53 43.22 36.68 19.96
N LYS A 54 43.66 37.67 20.75
CA LYS A 54 44.34 38.87 20.24
C LYS A 54 45.85 38.75 20.12
N ASN A 55 46.45 37.68 20.66
CA ASN A 55 47.91 37.49 20.74
C ASN A 55 48.40 36.24 20.00
N ILE A 56 47.66 35.77 18.98
CA ILE A 56 48.09 34.66 18.12
C ILE A 56 49.08 35.18 17.07
N SER A 57 50.27 34.59 17.01
CA SER A 57 51.31 34.86 16.00
C SER A 57 51.58 33.62 15.14
N TYR A 58 51.99 33.86 13.89
CA TYR A 58 52.19 32.87 12.84
C TYR A 58 53.59 33.04 12.24
N GLU A 59 54.26 31.95 11.88
CA GLU A 59 55.47 31.99 11.05
C GLU A 59 55.42 30.93 9.95
N TRP A 60 55.51 31.35 8.69
CA TRP A 60 55.42 30.47 7.53
C TRP A 60 56.78 30.12 6.92
N TYR A 61 56.92 28.86 6.50
CA TYR A 61 58.14 28.29 5.92
C TYR A 61 57.78 27.46 4.68
N GLN A 62 58.59 27.52 3.63
CA GLN A 62 58.52 26.62 2.46
C GLN A 62 59.48 25.43 2.66
N GLN A 63 59.15 24.27 2.06
CA GLN A 63 60.06 23.12 2.01
C GLN A 63 61.15 23.32 0.93
N ASP A 64 62.41 23.24 1.36
CA ASP A 64 63.61 23.31 0.53
C ASP A 64 63.88 22.01 -0.27
N GLU A 65 64.95 21.99 -1.08
CA GLU A 65 65.29 20.85 -1.93
C GLU A 65 65.79 19.62 -1.15
N ASP A 66 66.37 19.81 0.04
CA ASP A 66 66.78 18.73 0.96
C ASP A 66 65.60 18.19 1.79
N GLY A 67 64.41 18.81 1.70
CA GLY A 67 63.17 18.39 2.33
C GLY A 67 62.90 19.02 3.70
N TRP A 68 63.68 20.03 4.11
CA TRP A 68 63.52 20.73 5.39
C TRP A 68 62.71 22.03 5.22
N TYR A 69 62.18 22.57 6.32
CA TYR A 69 61.38 23.79 6.32
C TYR A 69 62.21 25.00 6.79
N ASN A 70 63.33 25.26 6.10
CA ASN A 70 64.26 26.35 6.45
C ASN A 70 63.88 27.69 5.82
N ASP A 71 63.21 27.68 4.66
CA ASP A 71 62.94 28.88 3.87
C ASP A 71 61.74 29.66 4.43
N LYS A 72 62.01 30.55 5.39
CA LYS A 72 60.98 31.43 5.97
C LYS A 72 60.44 32.40 4.93
N ILE A 73 59.11 32.43 4.79
CA ILE A 73 58.40 33.30 3.84
C ILE A 73 58.33 34.72 4.40
N SER A 74 58.52 35.72 3.54
CA SER A 74 58.59 37.12 3.94
C SER A 74 57.25 37.70 4.44
N ASP A 75 57.35 38.59 5.41
CA ASP A 75 56.23 39.36 5.99
C ASP A 75 55.40 40.10 4.91
N GLU A 76 56.04 40.59 3.84
CA GLU A 76 55.37 41.24 2.70
C GLU A 76 54.38 40.31 1.96
N ASN A 77 54.64 38.99 1.98
CA ASN A 77 53.76 37.95 1.44
C ASN A 77 52.78 37.39 2.50
N GLY A 78 52.69 38.01 3.67
CA GLY A 78 51.86 37.53 4.79
C GLY A 78 52.53 36.43 5.63
N GLY A 79 53.84 36.21 5.50
CA GLY A 79 54.58 35.13 6.19
C GLY A 79 54.61 35.21 7.71
N ASN A 80 54.10 36.30 8.30
CA ASN A 80 53.90 36.50 9.74
C ASN A 80 52.40 36.61 10.15
N THR A 81 51.47 36.22 9.26
CA THR A 81 50.01 36.40 9.42
C THR A 81 49.21 35.10 9.32
N ASP A 82 47.90 35.19 9.57
CA ASP A 82 46.95 34.09 9.41
C ASP A 82 46.77 33.62 7.96
N ALA A 83 47.29 34.35 6.95
CA ALA A 83 47.19 33.94 5.55
C ALA A 83 48.38 34.39 4.68
N VAL A 84 49.17 33.40 4.22
CA VAL A 84 50.31 33.61 3.31
C VAL A 84 49.88 33.57 1.84
N THR A 85 50.48 34.41 1.01
CA THR A 85 50.37 34.37 -0.46
C THR A 85 51.68 33.83 -1.04
N VAL A 86 51.60 32.80 -1.88
CA VAL A 86 52.72 32.16 -2.58
C VAL A 86 52.39 31.99 -4.07
N LYS A 87 53.36 31.53 -4.86
CA LYS A 87 53.14 31.18 -6.27
C LYS A 87 53.63 29.77 -6.54
N LYS A 88 52.94 29.01 -7.39
CA LYS A 88 53.36 27.66 -7.78
C LYS A 88 54.69 27.73 -8.54
N GLN A 89 55.75 27.16 -7.99
CA GLN A 89 57.13 27.29 -8.49
C GLN A 89 57.57 26.10 -9.36
N LYS A 90 57.16 24.88 -9.00
CA LYS A 90 57.53 23.63 -9.69
C LYS A 90 56.30 22.84 -10.13
N TYR A 91 56.47 21.89 -11.06
CA TYR A 91 55.34 21.08 -11.53
C TYR A 91 54.85 20.09 -10.45
N GLY A 92 55.76 19.38 -9.77
CA GLY A 92 55.42 18.46 -8.68
C GLY A 92 54.84 19.13 -7.42
N LYS A 93 54.47 18.32 -6.42
CA LYS A 93 53.89 18.80 -5.15
C LYS A 93 54.82 19.77 -4.41
N GLU A 94 54.25 20.76 -3.74
CA GLU A 94 54.95 21.77 -2.93
C GLU A 94 54.46 21.70 -1.49
N ARG A 95 55.37 21.82 -0.52
CA ARG A 95 55.02 21.79 0.90
C ARG A 95 55.37 23.09 1.61
N TYR A 96 54.56 23.40 2.60
CA TYR A 96 54.68 24.55 3.47
C TYR A 96 54.44 24.12 4.92
N ARG A 97 55.09 24.79 5.87
CA ARG A 97 54.86 24.66 7.31
C ARG A 97 54.43 26.01 7.84
N CYS A 98 53.37 26.04 8.65
CA CYS A 98 53.04 27.21 9.47
C CYS A 98 53.19 26.84 10.94
N GLU A 99 54.08 27.55 11.64
CA GLU A 99 54.21 27.49 13.09
C GLU A 99 53.26 28.53 13.70
N VAL A 100 52.38 28.11 14.60
CA VAL A 100 51.37 28.99 15.23
C VAL A 100 51.56 28.97 16.74
N THR A 101 51.43 30.12 17.41
CA THR A 101 51.45 30.19 18.87
C THR A 101 50.55 31.29 19.44
N ASP A 102 49.93 31.02 20.60
CA ASP A 102 49.17 31.98 21.41
C ASP A 102 49.97 32.50 22.63
N GLY A 103 51.28 32.27 22.65
CA GLY A 103 52.18 32.61 23.75
C GLY A 103 52.25 31.57 24.88
N ASN A 104 51.30 30.63 24.96
CA ASN A 104 51.32 29.52 25.92
C ASN A 104 51.55 28.16 25.25
N GLN A 105 50.95 27.95 24.07
CA GLN A 105 51.08 26.74 23.27
C GLN A 105 51.64 27.07 21.89
N LYS A 106 52.30 26.10 21.26
CA LYS A 106 52.83 26.17 19.89
C LYS A 106 52.38 24.91 19.16
N GLU A 107 51.87 25.07 17.95
CA GLU A 107 51.43 23.99 17.06
C GLU A 107 52.05 24.17 15.67
N ASP A 108 52.26 23.06 14.95
CA ASP A 108 52.84 23.03 13.61
C ASP A 108 51.86 22.44 12.61
N LEU A 109 51.55 23.20 11.55
CA LEU A 109 50.71 22.76 10.44
C LEU A 109 51.55 22.50 9.20
N TYR A 110 51.50 21.27 8.69
CA TYR A 110 52.11 20.91 7.40
C TYR A 110 51.04 20.95 6.32
N ILE A 111 51.38 21.50 5.16
CA ILE A 111 50.42 21.92 4.14
C ILE A 111 50.99 21.62 2.76
N THR A 112 50.34 20.71 2.01
CA THR A 112 50.83 20.17 0.74
C THR A 112 49.92 20.58 -0.42
N ILE A 113 50.45 21.46 -1.27
CA ILE A 113 49.84 21.90 -2.51
C ILE A 113 50.05 20.80 -3.59
N PRO A 114 48.99 20.38 -4.30
CA PRO A 114 49.07 19.32 -5.31
C PRO A 114 49.93 19.71 -6.52
N GLU A 115 50.21 18.74 -7.37
CA GLU A 115 50.98 18.92 -8.60
C GLU A 115 50.19 19.62 -9.71
N VAL A 116 50.91 20.28 -10.61
CA VAL A 116 50.37 20.85 -11.84
C VAL A 116 50.03 19.72 -12.80
N LYS A 117 48.74 19.50 -13.06
CA LYS A 117 48.25 18.51 -14.02
C LYS A 117 48.55 18.95 -15.45
N THR A 118 49.66 18.47 -15.99
CA THR A 118 50.17 18.90 -17.31
C THR A 118 49.50 18.21 -18.50
N LEU A 119 48.92 17.03 -18.28
CA LEU A 119 48.42 16.14 -19.33
C LEU A 119 46.88 16.22 -19.48
N SER A 120 46.39 16.47 -20.70
CA SER A 120 44.98 16.34 -21.10
C SER A 120 44.79 15.15 -22.04
N VAL A 121 43.67 14.43 -21.91
CA VAL A 121 43.39 13.19 -22.66
C VAL A 121 41.93 13.12 -23.13
N ILE A 122 41.71 12.62 -24.35
CA ILE A 122 40.39 12.35 -24.94
C ILE A 122 40.37 10.91 -25.44
N LYS A 123 39.58 10.08 -24.75
CA LYS A 123 39.31 8.69 -25.17
C LYS A 123 38.40 8.67 -26.38
N LYS A 124 38.68 7.79 -27.35
CA LYS A 124 37.87 7.55 -28.55
C LYS A 124 37.76 6.07 -28.87
N VAL A 125 36.64 5.67 -29.47
CA VAL A 125 36.45 4.37 -30.11
C VAL A 125 35.94 4.58 -31.53
N ASN A 126 36.60 3.97 -32.52
CA ASN A 126 36.30 4.14 -33.94
C ASN A 126 36.27 5.62 -34.41
N GLY A 127 37.01 6.50 -33.72
CA GLY A 127 37.09 7.94 -33.97
C GLY A 127 36.08 8.80 -33.20
N GLU A 128 35.02 8.23 -32.64
CA GLU A 128 34.03 8.95 -31.81
C GLU A 128 34.48 9.03 -30.34
N VAL A 129 34.13 10.13 -29.66
CA VAL A 129 34.56 10.39 -28.27
C VAL A 129 33.88 9.42 -27.29
N TYR A 130 34.68 8.57 -26.66
CA TYR A 130 34.24 7.56 -25.71
C TYR A 130 34.07 8.16 -24.32
N LYS A 131 32.82 8.18 -23.84
CA LYS A 131 32.47 8.69 -22.51
C LYS A 131 32.55 7.56 -21.47
N SER A 132 31.68 6.57 -21.60
CA SER A 132 31.58 5.40 -20.70
C SER A 132 30.64 4.35 -21.32
N GLY A 133 31.00 3.07 -21.26
CA GLY A 133 30.14 1.92 -21.60
C GLY A 133 29.64 1.90 -23.05
N MET A 134 30.27 1.10 -23.92
CA MET A 134 29.86 0.93 -25.31
C MET A 134 29.33 -0.48 -25.55
N GLU A 135 28.32 -0.63 -26.40
CA GLU A 135 27.88 -1.93 -26.92
C GLU A 135 28.57 -2.24 -28.26
N GLY A 136 29.13 -3.44 -28.40
CA GLY A 136 29.78 -3.92 -29.62
C GLY A 136 29.25 -5.25 -30.17
N ILE A 137 29.72 -5.64 -31.35
CA ILE A 137 29.35 -6.91 -32.03
C ILE A 137 30.59 -7.81 -32.10
N ARG A 138 30.43 -9.07 -31.69
CA ARG A 138 31.46 -10.13 -31.74
C ARG A 138 32.03 -10.28 -33.16
N GLY A 139 33.35 -10.45 -33.27
CA GLY A 139 34.05 -10.53 -34.56
C GLY A 139 34.00 -9.23 -35.38
N LYS A 140 33.68 -8.09 -34.74
CA LYS A 140 33.98 -6.76 -35.29
C LYS A 140 35.24 -6.21 -34.65
N LYS A 141 36.03 -5.52 -35.48
CA LYS A 141 37.16 -4.74 -35.04
C LYS A 141 36.72 -3.40 -34.45
N TYR A 142 37.42 -2.98 -33.41
CA TYR A 142 37.29 -1.68 -32.77
C TYR A 142 38.67 -1.04 -32.63
N THR A 143 38.77 0.23 -32.99
CA THR A 143 39.98 1.04 -32.84
C THR A 143 39.82 1.89 -31.58
N LEU A 144 40.49 1.50 -30.50
CA LEU A 144 40.61 2.30 -29.28
C LEU A 144 41.68 3.37 -29.52
N LYS A 145 41.45 4.60 -29.07
CA LYS A 145 42.45 5.68 -29.17
C LYS A 145 42.38 6.60 -27.96
N VAL A 146 43.52 7.09 -27.50
CA VAL A 146 43.63 8.19 -26.53
C VAL A 146 44.40 9.32 -27.20
N ASP A 147 43.69 10.35 -27.67
CA ASP A 147 44.37 11.59 -28.05
C ASP A 147 44.87 12.27 -26.77
N ALA A 148 46.12 12.71 -26.73
CA ALA A 148 46.68 13.38 -25.56
C ALA A 148 47.46 14.63 -25.96
N GLU A 149 47.31 15.67 -25.15
CA GLU A 149 48.00 16.95 -25.25
C GLU A 149 48.65 17.26 -23.91
N SER A 150 49.85 17.87 -23.90
CA SER A 150 50.52 18.25 -22.66
C SER A 150 51.11 19.64 -22.74
N VAL A 151 51.01 20.38 -21.64
CA VAL A 151 51.69 21.66 -21.43
C VAL A 151 53.08 21.49 -20.77
N TYR A 152 53.47 20.26 -20.42
CA TYR A 152 54.81 19.96 -19.93
C TYR A 152 55.84 20.01 -21.07
N LYS A 153 57.04 20.44 -20.71
CA LYS A 153 58.24 20.41 -21.55
C LYS A 153 59.40 19.95 -20.68
N ASP A 154 60.19 19.04 -21.23
CA ASP A 154 61.45 18.62 -20.62
C ASP A 154 62.48 19.77 -20.58
N GLU A 155 63.64 19.51 -19.96
CA GLU A 155 64.76 20.45 -19.85
C GLU A 155 65.29 20.97 -21.21
N ASN A 156 64.96 20.29 -22.31
CA ASN A 156 65.31 20.65 -23.69
C ASN A 156 64.16 21.38 -24.40
N GLY A 157 63.09 21.73 -23.70
CA GLY A 157 61.92 22.43 -24.22
C GLY A 157 60.93 21.54 -25.00
N LYS A 158 61.05 20.21 -24.92
CA LYS A 158 60.31 19.26 -25.74
C LYS A 158 59.23 18.51 -24.93
N THR A 159 58.06 18.33 -25.53
CA THR A 159 56.98 17.50 -24.97
C THR A 159 57.12 16.06 -25.48
N ASN A 160 57.09 15.06 -24.59
CA ASN A 160 57.27 13.64 -24.92
C ASN A 160 56.15 12.80 -24.30
N ILE A 161 55.04 12.57 -25.02
CA ILE A 161 53.95 11.72 -24.52
C ILE A 161 54.22 10.24 -24.85
N THR A 162 53.93 9.36 -23.90
CA THR A 162 54.10 7.90 -23.97
C THR A 162 52.80 7.19 -23.61
N TYR A 163 52.63 5.97 -24.13
CA TYR A 163 51.41 5.17 -24.02
C TYR A 163 51.75 3.69 -23.70
N LYS A 164 51.02 3.09 -22.78
CA LYS A 164 51.04 1.64 -22.46
C LYS A 164 49.60 1.11 -22.52
N TRP A 165 49.38 -0.10 -23.03
CA TRP A 165 48.06 -0.74 -23.05
C TRP A 165 48.06 -2.07 -22.28
N TYR A 166 46.92 -2.37 -21.64
CA TYR A 166 46.66 -3.54 -20.78
C TYR A 166 45.30 -4.16 -21.15
N LYS A 167 45.16 -5.51 -21.09
CA LYS A 167 43.87 -6.21 -21.25
C LYS A 167 43.32 -6.60 -19.87
N GLY A 168 42.05 -6.29 -19.60
CA GLY A 168 41.43 -6.57 -18.30
C GLY A 168 41.97 -5.67 -17.18
N TYR A 169 42.11 -6.25 -15.99
CA TYR A 169 42.73 -5.61 -14.81
C TYR A 169 44.12 -6.20 -14.50
N ASP A 170 44.62 -7.14 -15.31
CA ASP A 170 45.89 -7.82 -15.11
C ASP A 170 47.06 -7.01 -15.69
N GLU A 171 48.23 -7.08 -15.05
CA GLU A 171 49.37 -6.18 -15.31
C GLU A 171 50.14 -6.47 -16.62
N GLU A 172 49.74 -7.47 -17.42
CA GLU A 172 50.43 -7.82 -18.67
C GLU A 172 50.27 -6.72 -19.74
N ASN A 173 51.38 -6.04 -20.03
CA ASN A 173 51.47 -5.01 -21.06
C ASN A 173 51.37 -5.65 -22.46
N ILE A 174 50.24 -5.46 -23.13
CA ILE A 174 49.92 -6.12 -24.41
C ILE A 174 50.50 -5.41 -25.63
N GLN A 175 50.67 -4.09 -25.58
CA GLN A 175 51.23 -3.29 -26.67
C GLN A 175 51.61 -1.87 -26.21
N GLY A 176 52.66 -1.30 -26.80
CA GLY A 176 53.26 -0.05 -26.32
C GLY A 176 53.52 1.00 -27.38
N LYS A 177 53.60 2.26 -26.91
CA LYS A 177 54.05 3.50 -27.58
C LYS A 177 53.12 4.18 -28.58
N THR A 178 52.03 3.57 -29.05
CA THR A 178 51.02 4.27 -29.88
C THR A 178 49.82 4.74 -29.07
N ASP A 179 49.29 5.88 -29.48
CA ASP A 179 48.02 6.46 -29.01
C ASP A 179 46.79 5.61 -29.34
N THR A 180 46.96 4.57 -30.17
CA THR A 180 45.91 3.76 -30.80
C THR A 180 46.19 2.27 -30.59
N LEU A 181 45.12 1.49 -30.37
CA LEU A 181 45.10 0.02 -30.29
C LEU A 181 43.93 -0.53 -31.14
N GLU A 182 44.20 -1.51 -32.01
CA GLU A 182 43.14 -2.30 -32.67
C GLU A 182 42.82 -3.56 -31.85
N ILE A 183 41.53 -3.80 -31.59
CA ILE A 183 41.03 -5.02 -30.96
C ILE A 183 39.95 -5.67 -31.84
N GLU A 184 39.71 -6.96 -31.67
CA GLU A 184 38.53 -7.65 -32.20
C GLU A 184 37.71 -8.18 -31.03
N LEU A 185 36.38 -7.98 -31.06
CA LEU A 185 35.52 -8.27 -29.91
C LEU A 185 35.24 -9.78 -29.79
N ASP A 186 35.59 -10.37 -28.65
CA ASP A 186 35.47 -11.82 -28.40
C ASP A 186 34.10 -12.21 -27.80
N SER A 187 34.00 -13.39 -27.19
CA SER A 187 32.73 -13.92 -26.62
C SER A 187 32.35 -13.32 -25.28
N GLU A 188 33.27 -12.62 -24.61
CA GLU A 188 33.09 -12.10 -23.25
C GLU A 188 33.00 -10.56 -23.25
N GLY A 189 33.52 -9.92 -24.29
CA GLY A 189 33.49 -8.48 -24.51
C GLY A 189 34.91 -7.93 -24.67
N ALA A 190 35.14 -6.72 -24.21
CA ALA A 190 36.46 -6.10 -24.20
C ALA A 190 36.60 -5.08 -23.07
N SER A 191 37.48 -5.37 -22.11
CA SER A 191 37.98 -4.41 -21.13
C SER A 191 39.46 -4.15 -21.38
N TYR A 192 39.84 -2.88 -21.52
CA TYR A 192 41.22 -2.45 -21.77
C TYR A 192 41.51 -1.15 -21.03
N ALA A 193 42.74 -1.00 -20.54
CA ALA A 193 43.25 0.23 -19.95
C ALA A 193 44.42 0.77 -20.77
N CYS A 194 44.53 2.10 -20.85
CA CYS A 194 45.70 2.78 -21.40
C CYS A 194 46.29 3.74 -20.34
N GLU A 195 47.54 3.52 -19.98
CA GLU A 195 48.32 4.49 -19.18
C GLU A 195 49.00 5.47 -20.15
N VAL A 196 48.79 6.77 -19.92
CA VAL A 196 49.40 7.85 -20.70
C VAL A 196 50.24 8.73 -19.78
N SER A 197 51.47 9.05 -20.17
CA SER A 197 52.34 9.96 -19.41
C SER A 197 53.18 10.87 -20.30
N ASP A 198 53.34 12.13 -19.89
CA ASP A 198 54.24 13.11 -20.48
C ASP A 198 55.62 13.21 -19.78
N GLY A 199 55.85 12.37 -18.77
CA GLY A 199 57.04 12.39 -17.92
C GLY A 199 56.92 13.25 -16.65
N ASN A 200 55.84 14.03 -16.50
CA ASN A 200 55.51 14.77 -15.28
C ASN A 200 54.21 14.26 -14.64
N SER A 201 53.14 14.13 -15.43
CA SER A 201 51.85 13.57 -15.00
C SER A 201 51.60 12.21 -15.64
N VAL A 202 50.73 11.42 -15.01
CA VAL A 202 50.19 10.15 -15.54
C VAL A 202 48.66 10.25 -15.56
N LYS A 203 48.00 9.68 -16.57
CA LYS A 203 46.54 9.49 -16.64
C LYS A 203 46.17 8.13 -17.18
N GLU A 204 45.30 7.43 -16.47
CA GLU A 204 44.75 6.15 -16.87
C GLU A 204 43.43 6.32 -17.64
N CYS A 205 43.27 5.55 -18.71
CA CYS A 205 42.17 5.64 -19.66
C CYS A 205 41.51 4.28 -19.87
N TYR A 206 40.45 4.01 -19.11
CA TYR A 206 39.67 2.77 -19.21
C TYR A 206 38.66 2.77 -20.36
N PHE A 207 38.56 1.63 -21.04
CA PHE A 207 37.60 1.29 -22.09
C PHE A 207 36.89 -0.02 -21.73
N SER A 208 35.57 -0.01 -21.72
CA SER A 208 34.73 -1.21 -21.76
C SER A 208 33.82 -1.19 -22.99
N ILE A 209 33.84 -2.29 -23.75
CA ILE A 209 32.92 -2.60 -24.83
C ILE A 209 32.24 -3.93 -24.51
N ASP A 210 30.98 -3.88 -24.10
CA ASP A 210 30.17 -5.04 -23.76
C ASP A 210 29.55 -5.64 -25.03
N LEU A 211 29.21 -6.94 -25.03
CA LEU A 211 28.47 -7.53 -26.14
C LEU A 211 27.04 -6.97 -26.21
N LYS A 212 26.74 -6.28 -27.32
CA LYS A 212 25.43 -5.70 -27.61
C LYS A 212 24.34 -6.75 -27.50
N ASN A 213 23.26 -6.44 -26.79
CA ASN A 213 22.14 -7.37 -26.70
C ASN A 213 21.32 -7.42 -28.00
N THR A 214 21.74 -8.26 -28.95
CA THR A 214 21.11 -8.43 -30.27
C THR A 214 19.99 -9.48 -30.29
N LEU A 215 19.96 -10.40 -29.33
CA LEU A 215 19.09 -11.58 -29.32
C LEU A 215 17.95 -11.44 -28.30
N SER A 216 16.73 -11.26 -28.80
CA SER A 216 15.49 -11.31 -27.99
C SER A 216 14.96 -12.74 -27.95
N TRP A 217 15.15 -13.45 -26.83
CA TRP A 217 14.70 -14.84 -26.66
C TRP A 217 13.48 -14.98 -25.75
N SER A 218 12.81 -16.12 -25.83
CA SER A 218 11.68 -16.51 -24.98
C SER A 218 12.06 -17.71 -24.12
N ILE A 219 11.37 -17.88 -22.99
CA ILE A 219 11.46 -19.14 -22.22
C ILE A 219 10.84 -20.27 -23.07
N CYS A 220 11.43 -21.47 -23.02
CA CYS A 220 10.88 -22.66 -23.67
C CYS A 220 9.40 -22.90 -23.28
N THR A 221 8.60 -23.33 -24.25
CA THR A 221 7.21 -23.70 -24.07
C THR A 221 6.92 -25.13 -24.58
N VAL A 222 5.96 -25.79 -23.96
CA VAL A 222 5.35 -27.03 -24.45
C VAL A 222 4.01 -26.66 -25.10
N VAL A 223 3.82 -27.06 -26.34
CA VAL A 223 2.51 -27.04 -27.00
C VAL A 223 1.89 -28.43 -26.91
N PHE A 224 0.81 -28.55 -26.14
CA PHE A 224 0.07 -29.80 -25.90
C PHE A 224 -1.44 -29.54 -25.89
N ASN A 225 -2.23 -30.45 -26.48
CA ASN A 225 -3.68 -30.33 -26.63
C ASN A 225 -4.14 -28.97 -27.22
N GLY A 226 -3.35 -28.38 -28.12
CA GLY A 226 -3.62 -27.08 -28.74
C GLY A 226 -3.45 -25.87 -27.81
N GLN A 227 -2.84 -26.04 -26.64
CA GLN A 227 -2.52 -24.97 -25.69
C GLN A 227 -1.01 -24.91 -25.44
N GLU A 228 -0.52 -23.73 -25.03
CA GLU A 228 0.91 -23.46 -24.81
C GLU A 228 1.18 -23.25 -23.31
N TYR A 229 2.19 -23.96 -22.79
CA TYR A 229 2.55 -24.01 -21.37
C TYR A 229 4.03 -23.68 -21.20
N PHE A 230 4.38 -23.01 -20.10
CA PHE A 230 5.78 -22.70 -19.75
C PHE A 230 6.34 -23.77 -18.80
N SER A 231 7.67 -23.91 -18.70
CA SER A 231 8.29 -24.76 -17.68
C SER A 231 7.73 -24.46 -16.26
N GLY A 232 7.50 -25.51 -15.46
CA GLY A 232 6.82 -25.39 -14.15
C GLY A 232 5.31 -25.14 -14.20
N SER A 233 4.65 -25.23 -15.37
CA SER A 233 3.17 -25.21 -15.44
C SER A 233 2.58 -26.48 -14.84
N ALA A 234 1.47 -26.36 -14.11
CA ALA A 234 0.81 -27.52 -13.47
C ALA A 234 0.40 -28.63 -14.46
N GLN A 235 0.15 -28.28 -15.72
CA GLN A 235 -0.17 -29.20 -16.82
C GLN A 235 1.05 -29.96 -17.38
N LEU A 236 2.25 -29.71 -16.85
CA LEU A 236 3.50 -30.38 -17.20
C LEU A 236 4.10 -31.15 -16.01
N LEU A 237 3.47 -31.10 -14.83
CA LEU A 237 3.89 -31.87 -13.65
C LEU A 237 3.59 -33.36 -13.79
N GLU A 238 2.62 -33.70 -14.64
CA GLU A 238 2.18 -35.06 -14.91
C GLU A 238 2.01 -35.23 -16.43
N ILE A 239 2.85 -36.06 -17.06
CA ILE A 239 2.80 -36.33 -18.51
C ILE A 239 3.01 -37.83 -18.74
N PRO A 240 2.04 -38.55 -19.33
CA PRO A 240 2.20 -39.96 -19.66
C PRO A 240 3.28 -40.26 -20.71
N ARG A 241 4.01 -41.35 -20.51
CA ARG A 241 4.90 -42.00 -21.47
C ARG A 241 4.15 -42.26 -22.78
N GLY A 242 4.82 -42.03 -23.90
CA GLY A 242 4.21 -42.07 -25.22
C GLY A 242 3.37 -40.84 -25.58
N THR A 243 3.22 -39.83 -24.69
CA THR A 243 2.61 -38.55 -25.08
C THR A 243 3.50 -37.84 -26.09
N GLU A 244 2.93 -37.48 -27.23
CA GLU A 244 3.58 -36.68 -28.27
C GLU A 244 3.38 -35.18 -28.00
N LEU A 245 4.48 -34.43 -28.00
CA LEU A 245 4.57 -33.04 -27.58
C LEU A 245 5.36 -32.22 -28.59
N LYS A 246 5.10 -30.92 -28.65
CA LYS A 246 5.95 -29.97 -29.38
C LYS A 246 6.61 -29.02 -28.42
N LEU A 247 7.93 -29.09 -28.31
CA LEU A 247 8.73 -28.17 -27.50
C LEU A 247 9.19 -27.03 -28.39
N ARG A 248 9.04 -25.80 -27.91
CA ARG A 248 9.23 -24.59 -28.71
C ARG A 248 10.11 -23.59 -27.97
N ASN A 249 11.02 -22.96 -28.71
CA ASN A 249 11.80 -21.83 -28.23
C ASN A 249 11.73 -20.74 -29.31
N LEU A 250 11.30 -19.54 -28.94
CA LEU A 250 11.13 -18.42 -29.86
C LEU A 250 12.17 -17.35 -29.58
N ALA A 251 12.99 -17.06 -30.58
CA ALA A 251 13.93 -15.95 -30.52
C ALA A 251 13.98 -15.18 -31.85
N THR A 252 14.35 -13.92 -31.77
CA THR A 252 14.59 -13.02 -32.90
C THR A 252 15.89 -12.24 -32.66
N SER A 253 16.66 -11.99 -33.73
CA SER A 253 17.88 -11.19 -33.64
C SER A 253 17.76 -9.92 -34.48
N THR A 254 18.34 -8.82 -34.00
CA THR A 254 18.57 -7.60 -34.78
C THR A 254 19.62 -7.79 -35.89
N LEU A 255 20.39 -8.88 -35.87
CA LEU A 255 21.32 -9.31 -36.92
C LEU A 255 20.64 -10.24 -37.96
N GLY A 256 19.35 -10.56 -37.78
CA GLY A 256 18.54 -11.34 -38.72
C GLY A 256 18.53 -12.84 -38.42
N LYS A 257 19.60 -13.56 -38.76
CA LYS A 257 19.65 -15.03 -38.61
C LYS A 257 19.74 -15.43 -37.13
N VAL A 258 18.97 -16.46 -36.76
CA VAL A 258 19.04 -17.13 -35.46
C VAL A 258 19.13 -18.63 -35.71
N ASP A 259 20.10 -19.27 -35.10
CA ASP A 259 20.30 -20.72 -35.10
C ASP A 259 19.83 -21.32 -33.76
N PHE A 260 19.34 -22.55 -33.84
CA PHE A 260 18.83 -23.32 -32.71
C PHE A 260 19.53 -24.68 -32.68
N GLN A 261 19.77 -25.24 -31.50
CA GLN A 261 20.15 -26.64 -31.33
C GLN A 261 19.51 -27.19 -30.05
N TRP A 262 18.70 -28.24 -30.19
CA TRP A 262 18.07 -28.94 -29.07
C TRP A 262 18.87 -30.15 -28.60
N TYR A 263 18.70 -30.49 -27.32
CA TYR A 263 19.32 -31.63 -26.66
C TYR A 263 18.33 -32.35 -25.72
N ASP A 264 18.54 -33.65 -25.53
CA ASP A 264 17.78 -34.49 -24.58
C ASP A 264 18.28 -34.37 -23.13
N SER A 265 17.71 -35.17 -22.22
CA SER A 265 18.07 -35.20 -20.79
C SER A 265 19.50 -35.66 -20.52
N HIS A 266 20.11 -36.38 -21.46
CA HIS A 266 21.50 -36.85 -21.42
C HIS A 266 22.46 -35.91 -22.16
N LYS A 267 21.99 -34.72 -22.57
CA LYS A 267 22.68 -33.73 -23.42
C LYS A 267 23.09 -34.26 -24.80
N ASN A 268 22.46 -35.33 -25.32
CA ASN A 268 22.59 -35.74 -26.72
C ASN A 268 21.83 -34.76 -27.63
N PRO A 269 22.33 -34.40 -28.83
CA PRO A 269 21.62 -33.54 -29.76
C PRO A 269 20.36 -34.23 -30.32
N VAL A 270 19.23 -33.52 -30.32
CA VAL A 270 17.97 -33.99 -30.92
C VAL A 270 18.13 -34.07 -32.45
N PRO A 271 17.68 -35.15 -33.12
CA PRO A 271 17.82 -35.30 -34.57
C PRO A 271 17.16 -34.19 -35.40
N ASP A 272 17.77 -33.86 -36.54
CA ASP A 272 17.27 -32.83 -37.47
C ASP A 272 15.87 -33.15 -37.99
N GLU A 273 15.55 -34.44 -38.20
CA GLU A 273 14.23 -34.94 -38.60
C GLU A 273 13.12 -34.60 -37.58
N GLN A 274 13.46 -34.51 -36.29
CA GLN A 274 12.54 -34.12 -35.22
C GLN A 274 12.44 -32.59 -35.08
N GLY A 275 13.16 -31.82 -35.92
CA GLY A 275 13.28 -30.37 -35.88
C GLY A 275 14.47 -29.87 -35.05
N GLY A 276 15.47 -30.72 -34.76
CA GLY A 276 16.54 -30.47 -33.78
C GLY A 276 17.33 -29.16 -33.94
N LYS A 277 17.42 -28.63 -35.16
CA LYS A 277 18.06 -27.34 -35.50
C LYS A 277 17.06 -26.19 -35.74
N THR A 278 15.86 -26.26 -35.18
CA THR A 278 14.79 -25.28 -35.41
C THR A 278 14.17 -24.76 -34.12
N SER A 279 13.32 -23.73 -34.23
CA SER A 279 12.57 -23.15 -33.11
C SER A 279 11.47 -24.06 -32.53
N THR A 280 11.25 -25.26 -33.07
CA THR A 280 10.26 -26.22 -32.54
C THR A 280 10.62 -27.66 -32.85
N ILE A 281 10.86 -28.48 -31.81
CA ILE A 281 11.00 -29.93 -31.95
C ILE A 281 9.69 -30.65 -31.67
N THR A 282 9.50 -31.82 -32.28
CA THR A 282 8.43 -32.77 -31.92
C THR A 282 9.06 -33.97 -31.24
N ILE A 283 8.68 -34.23 -29.99
CA ILE A 283 9.21 -35.34 -29.17
C ILE A 283 8.07 -36.22 -28.65
N LYS A 284 8.43 -37.39 -28.15
CA LYS A 284 7.51 -38.35 -27.53
C LYS A 284 8.12 -38.80 -26.22
N LYS A 285 7.44 -38.56 -25.09
CA LYS A 285 7.97 -38.87 -23.75
C LYS A 285 8.34 -40.36 -23.67
N SER A 286 9.56 -40.70 -23.29
CA SER A 286 10.11 -42.05 -23.45
C SER A 286 9.96 -42.95 -22.22
N THR A 287 9.95 -42.33 -21.04
CA THR A 287 9.90 -42.94 -19.70
C THR A 287 8.65 -42.49 -18.92
N GLN A 288 8.40 -43.12 -17.77
CA GLN A 288 7.36 -42.70 -16.81
C GLN A 288 7.88 -41.67 -15.78
N GLY A 289 9.20 -41.46 -15.70
CA GLY A 289 9.86 -40.50 -14.80
C GLY A 289 10.00 -39.10 -15.43
N GLU A 290 10.78 -38.21 -14.81
CA GLU A 290 11.00 -36.87 -15.36
C GLU A 290 11.90 -36.86 -16.61
N GLU A 291 11.59 -36.00 -17.58
CA GLU A 291 12.41 -35.79 -18.79
C GLU A 291 12.65 -34.30 -19.03
N THR A 292 13.91 -33.86 -18.99
CA THR A 292 14.31 -32.47 -19.25
C THR A 292 14.94 -32.33 -20.63
N TYR A 293 14.56 -31.31 -21.38
CA TYR A 293 15.11 -30.98 -22.69
C TYR A 293 15.72 -29.58 -22.68
N TYR A 294 16.80 -29.40 -23.44
CA TYR A 294 17.54 -28.14 -23.51
C TYR A 294 17.52 -27.60 -24.94
N CYS A 295 17.53 -26.27 -25.08
CA CYS A 295 17.58 -25.57 -26.35
C CYS A 295 18.63 -24.46 -26.26
N LYS A 296 19.72 -24.59 -27.02
CA LYS A 296 20.66 -23.52 -27.30
C LYS A 296 20.16 -22.69 -28.47
N VAL A 297 20.32 -21.37 -28.36
CA VAL A 297 19.90 -20.37 -29.33
C VAL A 297 21.01 -19.35 -29.49
N THR A 298 21.39 -19.03 -30.73
CA THR A 298 22.46 -18.06 -31.01
C THR A 298 22.19 -17.28 -32.29
N ASP A 299 22.66 -16.03 -32.35
CA ASP A 299 22.75 -15.23 -33.58
C ASP A 299 24.21 -15.02 -34.04
N GLY A 300 25.14 -15.81 -33.48
CA GLY A 300 26.58 -15.68 -33.67
C GLY A 300 27.23 -14.62 -32.77
N ASN A 301 26.48 -13.58 -32.38
CA ASN A 301 26.94 -12.54 -31.46
C ASN A 301 26.70 -12.94 -29.99
N ILE A 302 25.50 -13.44 -29.66
CA ILE A 302 25.12 -13.90 -28.32
C ILE A 302 24.52 -15.31 -28.39
N GLU A 303 24.92 -16.16 -27.45
CA GLU A 303 24.27 -17.45 -27.16
C GLU A 303 23.42 -17.38 -25.88
N LYS A 304 22.33 -18.16 -25.85
CA LYS A 304 21.49 -18.44 -24.68
C LYS A 304 21.11 -19.94 -24.66
N GLU A 305 21.10 -20.55 -23.49
CA GLU A 305 20.47 -21.86 -23.27
C GLU A 305 19.12 -21.67 -22.54
N SER A 306 18.17 -22.57 -22.76
CA SER A 306 16.88 -22.62 -22.07
C SER A 306 16.42 -24.06 -21.94
N GLU A 307 15.88 -24.42 -20.78
CA GLU A 307 15.47 -25.79 -20.46
C GLU A 307 13.94 -25.91 -20.27
N ILE A 308 13.43 -27.13 -20.38
CA ILE A 308 12.05 -27.47 -20.05
C ILE A 308 11.91 -28.91 -19.58
N THR A 309 11.28 -29.10 -18.43
CA THR A 309 11.08 -30.41 -17.79
C THR A 309 9.63 -30.87 -17.95
N LEU A 310 9.47 -32.15 -18.25
CA LEU A 310 8.22 -32.89 -18.27
C LEU A 310 8.21 -33.81 -17.04
N GLY A 311 7.34 -33.54 -16.09
CA GLY A 311 7.21 -34.31 -14.84
C GLY A 311 6.84 -35.78 -15.08
N ALA A 312 7.00 -36.58 -14.03
CA ALA A 312 6.68 -38.01 -14.01
C ALA A 312 5.17 -38.28 -14.14
N GLU A 313 4.79 -39.50 -14.52
CA GLU A 313 3.44 -40.01 -14.33
C GLU A 313 3.10 -40.13 -12.84
N ASP A 314 1.87 -39.82 -12.44
CA ASP A 314 1.34 -40.34 -11.18
C ASP A 314 1.10 -41.85 -11.33
N THR A 315 2.05 -42.62 -10.82
CA THR A 315 2.03 -44.08 -10.87
C THR A 315 1.58 -44.73 -9.56
N LEU A 316 1.10 -44.00 -8.54
CA LEU A 316 0.96 -44.54 -7.17
C LEU A 316 -0.35 -44.16 -6.43
N ASP A 317 -1.29 -45.11 -6.39
CA ASP A 317 -2.55 -45.04 -5.64
C ASP A 317 -2.50 -45.88 -4.35
N PHE A 318 -3.08 -45.39 -3.26
CA PHE A 318 -3.27 -46.14 -2.01
C PHE A 318 -4.39 -45.54 -1.14
N SER A 319 -4.85 -46.31 -0.16
CA SER A 319 -5.77 -45.87 0.90
C SER A 319 -5.10 -45.93 2.26
N THR A 320 -5.71 -45.31 3.28
CA THR A 320 -5.21 -45.41 4.67
C THR A 320 -6.28 -45.94 5.62
N LYS A 321 -5.84 -46.55 6.72
CA LYS A 321 -6.71 -47.07 7.80
C LYS A 321 -6.12 -46.73 9.18
N ILE A 322 -6.99 -46.47 10.16
CA ILE A 322 -6.65 -46.40 11.59
C ILE A 322 -7.46 -47.48 12.30
N ASN A 323 -6.79 -48.38 13.04
CA ASN A 323 -7.41 -49.52 13.72
C ASN A 323 -8.36 -50.31 12.80
N GLY A 324 -7.93 -50.54 11.55
CA GLY A 324 -8.66 -51.29 10.52
C GLY A 324 -9.81 -50.53 9.82
N LYS A 325 -10.24 -49.37 10.34
CA LYS A 325 -11.26 -48.52 9.69
C LYS A 325 -10.60 -47.59 8.67
N TYR A 326 -11.23 -47.36 7.52
CA TYR A 326 -10.71 -46.40 6.53
C TYR A 326 -10.59 -45.00 7.12
N ASN A 327 -9.45 -44.37 6.90
CA ASN A 327 -9.13 -43.02 7.30
C ASN A 327 -9.07 -42.13 6.04
N ASN A 328 -10.03 -41.22 5.91
CA ASN A 328 -10.07 -40.22 4.86
C ASN A 328 -9.39 -38.95 5.38
N SER A 329 -8.12 -38.72 5.05
CA SER A 329 -7.38 -37.51 5.44
C SER A 329 -7.88 -36.20 4.77
N SER A 330 -9.08 -36.22 4.20
CA SER A 330 -9.81 -35.07 3.64
C SER A 330 -10.93 -34.54 4.55
N ASP A 331 -11.34 -35.29 5.57
CA ASP A 331 -12.41 -34.90 6.49
C ASP A 331 -11.81 -34.32 7.79
N GLU A 332 -12.37 -33.20 8.28
CA GLU A 332 -11.68 -32.26 9.20
C GLU A 332 -11.63 -32.69 10.70
N GLU A 333 -11.81 -33.97 11.03
CA GLU A 333 -11.90 -34.48 12.43
C GLU A 333 -10.83 -35.56 12.73
N PRO A 334 -10.07 -35.44 13.85
CA PRO A 334 -9.02 -36.40 14.22
C PRO A 334 -9.59 -37.69 14.82
N PHE A 335 -8.81 -38.77 14.81
CA PHE A 335 -9.21 -40.01 15.48
C PHE A 335 -9.02 -39.87 17.00
N THR A 336 -10.12 -39.79 17.75
CA THR A 336 -10.10 -39.67 19.21
C THR A 336 -9.90 -41.03 19.89
N MET A 337 -9.06 -41.05 20.92
CA MET A 337 -8.77 -42.24 21.72
C MET A 337 -8.22 -41.85 23.12
N LYS A 338 -8.13 -42.82 24.04
CA LYS A 338 -7.64 -42.56 25.40
C LYS A 338 -6.11 -42.64 25.48
N LYS A 339 -5.52 -41.89 26.40
CA LYS A 339 -4.09 -42.01 26.74
C LYS A 339 -3.75 -43.47 27.09
N GLY A 340 -2.62 -43.95 26.57
CA GLY A 340 -2.16 -45.33 26.78
C GLY A 340 -2.82 -46.39 25.88
N GLU A 341 -3.92 -46.08 25.17
CA GLU A 341 -4.43 -46.96 24.12
C GLU A 341 -3.48 -46.99 22.91
N LYS A 342 -3.52 -48.08 22.16
CA LYS A 342 -2.70 -48.26 20.95
C LYS A 342 -3.51 -48.05 19.68
N ALA A 343 -2.88 -47.42 18.70
CA ALA A 343 -3.42 -47.28 17.36
C ALA A 343 -2.45 -47.90 16.35
N THR A 344 -2.98 -48.79 15.50
CA THR A 344 -2.29 -49.22 14.28
C THR A 344 -2.72 -48.31 13.14
N LEU A 345 -1.74 -47.57 12.61
CA LEU A 345 -1.83 -46.70 11.45
C LEU A 345 -1.37 -47.53 10.24
N SER A 346 -2.15 -47.56 9.17
CA SER A 346 -1.91 -48.45 8.03
C SER A 346 -2.04 -47.74 6.70
N VAL A 347 -1.05 -47.89 5.83
CA VAL A 347 -1.17 -47.70 4.38
C VAL A 347 -1.57 -49.03 3.75
N VAL A 348 -2.59 -49.01 2.89
CA VAL A 348 -3.29 -50.20 2.41
C VAL A 348 -3.76 -50.02 0.97
N ASP A 349 -4.15 -51.13 0.34
CA ASP A 349 -4.76 -51.13 -1.00
C ASP A 349 -3.87 -50.47 -2.08
N VAL A 350 -2.55 -50.50 -1.85
CA VAL A 350 -1.49 -49.87 -2.67
C VAL A 350 -1.43 -50.51 -4.05
N LYS A 351 -1.43 -49.67 -5.09
CA LYS A 351 -1.35 -50.04 -6.50
C LYS A 351 -0.31 -49.14 -7.17
N THR A 352 0.42 -49.71 -8.13
CA THR A 352 1.32 -48.93 -8.97
C THR A 352 1.26 -49.38 -10.43
N THR A 353 1.45 -48.43 -11.33
CA THR A 353 1.57 -48.62 -12.78
C THR A 353 3.01 -48.45 -13.28
N TYR A 354 3.99 -48.37 -12.37
CA TYR A 354 5.41 -48.22 -12.73
C TYR A 354 6.10 -49.56 -13.01
N ASP A 355 6.79 -49.65 -14.15
CA ASP A 355 7.54 -50.83 -14.58
C ASP A 355 8.62 -51.23 -13.56
N ASN A 356 8.50 -52.41 -12.94
CA ASN A 356 9.41 -52.95 -11.89
C ASN A 356 9.41 -52.20 -10.55
N ALA A 357 8.31 -51.52 -10.22
CA ALA A 357 8.14 -50.81 -8.95
C ALA A 357 8.56 -51.59 -7.70
N LYS A 358 9.20 -50.88 -6.76
CA LYS A 358 9.55 -51.37 -5.42
C LYS A 358 8.93 -50.46 -4.36
N ILE A 359 7.75 -50.84 -3.88
CA ILE A 359 7.06 -50.05 -2.85
C ILE A 359 7.94 -49.94 -1.59
N THR A 360 8.11 -48.72 -1.11
CA THR A 360 8.80 -48.33 0.12
C THR A 360 7.91 -47.44 0.96
N TYR A 361 8.08 -47.51 2.28
CA TYR A 361 7.36 -46.71 3.26
C TYR A 361 8.40 -46.06 4.18
N GLN A 362 8.15 -44.82 4.61
CA GLN A 362 8.94 -44.15 5.64
C GLN A 362 8.01 -43.37 6.57
N TRP A 363 8.06 -43.69 7.87
CA TRP A 363 7.24 -43.04 8.89
C TRP A 363 7.98 -41.91 9.62
N TYR A 364 7.22 -40.93 10.06
CA TYR A 364 7.66 -39.76 10.80
C TYR A 364 6.67 -39.45 11.93
N GLU A 365 7.17 -38.98 13.07
CA GLU A 365 6.37 -38.23 14.04
C GLU A 365 6.31 -36.76 13.56
N GLY A 366 5.12 -36.18 13.54
CA GLY A 366 4.87 -34.95 12.77
C GLY A 366 5.19 -35.12 11.28
N SER A 367 5.89 -34.13 10.71
CA SER A 367 6.28 -34.07 9.28
C SER A 367 7.77 -34.27 9.01
N GLU A 368 8.62 -34.21 10.05
CA GLU A 368 10.09 -34.11 9.92
C GLU A 368 10.86 -35.11 10.81
N ASP A 369 10.35 -35.49 11.99
CA ASP A 369 11.05 -36.38 12.92
C ASP A 369 10.98 -37.85 12.46
N LEU A 370 12.06 -38.34 11.86
CA LEU A 370 12.16 -39.68 11.27
C LEU A 370 12.02 -40.80 12.32
N LEU A 371 11.12 -41.75 12.08
CA LEU A 371 11.02 -42.98 12.88
C LEU A 371 11.93 -44.05 12.27
N GLU A 372 13.15 -44.17 12.79
CA GLU A 372 14.14 -45.13 12.31
C GLU A 372 13.66 -46.59 12.41
N GLY A 373 13.92 -47.38 11.38
CA GLY A 373 13.51 -48.79 11.30
C GLY A 373 12.07 -49.01 10.85
N GLU A 374 11.17 -48.04 11.07
CA GLU A 374 9.76 -48.11 10.68
C GLU A 374 9.58 -47.88 9.17
N ASN A 375 9.86 -48.94 8.40
CA ASN A 375 9.87 -48.96 6.94
C ASN A 375 8.73 -49.82 6.33
N GLY A 376 7.74 -50.21 7.14
CA GLY A 376 6.62 -51.08 6.75
C GLY A 376 5.33 -50.32 6.43
N PRO A 377 4.31 -50.99 5.84
CA PRO A 377 3.01 -50.39 5.57
C PRO A 377 2.17 -50.08 6.83
N ASN A 378 2.62 -50.49 8.02
CA ASN A 378 1.92 -50.27 9.28
C ASN A 378 2.88 -49.69 10.32
N LEU A 379 2.41 -48.73 11.10
CA LEU A 379 3.05 -48.23 12.32
C LEU A 379 2.10 -48.48 13.50
N THR A 380 2.62 -48.87 14.67
CA THR A 380 1.79 -49.01 15.89
C THR A 380 2.26 -48.03 16.97
N VAL A 381 1.45 -46.99 17.20
CA VAL A 381 1.72 -45.94 18.19
C VAL A 381 0.91 -46.17 19.46
N THR A 382 1.30 -45.51 20.55
CA THR A 382 0.59 -45.52 21.84
C THR A 382 0.29 -44.07 22.21
N LYS A 383 -0.98 -43.72 22.42
CA LYS A 383 -1.41 -42.33 22.62
C LYS A 383 -0.75 -41.72 23.87
N LYS A 384 -0.01 -40.63 23.68
CA LYS A 384 0.81 -39.95 24.70
C LYS A 384 -0.03 -38.88 25.43
N ALA A 385 -0.48 -37.85 24.71
CA ALA A 385 -1.28 -36.73 25.20
C ALA A 385 -1.76 -35.84 24.03
N GLY A 386 -2.78 -34.99 24.24
CA GLY A 386 -3.16 -33.90 23.33
C GLY A 386 -3.36 -34.31 21.87
N TYR A 387 -2.89 -33.48 20.94
CA TYR A 387 -2.88 -33.72 19.49
C TYR A 387 -1.55 -34.37 19.06
N GLU A 388 -1.62 -35.49 18.34
CA GLU A 388 -0.47 -36.20 17.76
C GLU A 388 -0.69 -36.38 16.24
N GLU A 389 0.35 -36.12 15.44
CA GLU A 389 0.34 -36.29 13.98
C GLU A 389 1.47 -37.23 13.58
N TYR A 390 1.21 -38.12 12.62
CA TYR A 390 2.20 -39.03 12.05
C TYR A 390 2.10 -39.02 10.52
N THR A 391 3.23 -38.83 9.84
CA THR A 391 3.29 -38.85 8.37
C THR A 391 3.86 -40.18 7.88
N CYS A 392 3.23 -40.79 6.88
CA CYS A 392 3.85 -41.85 6.08
C CYS A 392 4.12 -41.33 4.67
N LYS A 393 5.39 -41.43 4.23
CA LYS A 393 5.79 -41.25 2.83
C LYS A 393 5.80 -42.63 2.17
N VAL A 394 5.25 -42.73 0.97
CA VAL A 394 5.08 -43.97 0.20
C VAL A 394 5.63 -43.71 -1.20
N SER A 395 6.52 -44.57 -1.68
CA SER A 395 7.11 -44.45 -3.02
C SER A 395 7.19 -45.80 -3.72
N ASP A 396 6.92 -45.81 -5.02
CA ASP A 396 7.10 -46.97 -5.90
C ASP A 396 8.48 -47.00 -6.60
N GLY A 397 9.28 -45.95 -6.43
CA GLY A 397 10.55 -45.71 -7.12
C GLY A 397 10.47 -44.67 -8.25
N ASN A 398 9.26 -44.27 -8.67
CA ASN A 398 9.04 -43.24 -9.69
C ASN A 398 8.45 -41.97 -9.08
N VAL A 399 7.41 -42.11 -8.26
CA VAL A 399 6.81 -41.00 -7.49
C VAL A 399 6.89 -41.25 -5.99
N THR A 400 6.75 -40.18 -5.21
CA THR A 400 6.60 -40.26 -3.76
C THR A 400 5.37 -39.47 -3.34
N HIS A 401 4.40 -40.16 -2.75
CA HIS A 401 3.21 -39.57 -2.15
C HIS A 401 3.32 -39.62 -0.61
N GLN A 402 2.62 -38.73 0.07
CA GLN A 402 2.63 -38.68 1.54
C GLN A 402 1.23 -38.50 2.10
N THR A 403 1.00 -39.10 3.27
CA THR A 403 -0.31 -39.13 3.92
C THR A 403 -0.15 -38.97 5.43
N TYR A 404 -1.21 -38.46 6.06
CA TYR A 404 -1.20 -38.02 7.45
C TYR A 404 -2.22 -38.79 8.27
N PHE A 405 -1.83 -39.14 9.48
CA PHE A 405 -2.66 -39.76 10.49
C PHE A 405 -2.69 -38.84 11.71
N VAL A 406 -3.87 -38.49 12.19
CA VAL A 406 -4.05 -37.54 13.29
C VAL A 406 -4.80 -38.22 14.42
N LEU A 407 -4.19 -38.24 15.61
CA LEU A 407 -4.75 -38.83 16.82
C LEU A 407 -4.92 -37.75 17.88
N ASP A 408 -6.14 -37.55 18.37
CA ASP A 408 -6.45 -36.62 19.45
C ASP A 408 -6.91 -37.37 20.70
N ILE A 409 -6.85 -36.72 21.85
CA ILE A 409 -7.25 -37.31 23.13
C ILE A 409 -8.76 -37.13 23.35
N GLU A 410 -9.45 -38.17 23.85
CA GLU A 410 -10.86 -38.05 24.22
C GLU A 410 -11.05 -37.00 25.34
N SER A 411 -11.96 -36.04 25.15
CA SER A 411 -12.10 -34.92 26.09
C SER A 411 -12.79 -35.34 27.38
N GLY A 412 -12.03 -35.41 28.48
CA GLY A 412 -12.53 -35.77 29.81
C GLY A 412 -12.91 -34.58 30.72
N LEU A 413 -12.56 -33.35 30.36
CA LEU A 413 -12.70 -32.15 31.19
C LEU A 413 -14.03 -31.43 30.97
N GLU A 414 -14.86 -31.33 32.01
CA GLU A 414 -16.06 -30.48 32.05
C GLU A 414 -15.91 -29.33 33.06
N TRP A 415 -16.57 -28.20 32.82
CA TRP A 415 -16.56 -27.06 33.75
C TRP A 415 -17.78 -26.15 33.66
N THR A 416 -18.00 -25.38 34.73
CA THR A 416 -19.00 -24.32 34.86
C THR A 416 -18.39 -23.06 35.49
N SER A 417 -18.97 -21.89 35.22
CA SER A 417 -18.45 -20.61 35.72
C SER A 417 -19.48 -19.78 36.47
N TYR A 418 -18.99 -18.94 37.39
CA TYR A 418 -19.79 -18.11 38.29
C TYR A 418 -19.20 -16.70 38.39
N ILE A 419 -20.07 -15.70 38.55
CA ILE A 419 -19.70 -14.32 38.93
C ILE A 419 -20.47 -13.95 40.18
N ASN A 420 -19.75 -13.51 41.22
CA ASN A 420 -20.30 -13.16 42.54
C ASN A 420 -21.26 -14.24 43.08
N GLY A 421 -20.89 -15.52 42.94
CA GLY A 421 -21.70 -16.68 43.33
C GLY A 421 -22.88 -17.03 42.41
N LYS A 422 -23.26 -16.19 41.44
CA LYS A 422 -24.29 -16.53 40.45
C LYS A 422 -23.64 -17.28 39.28
N GLN A 423 -24.21 -18.44 38.91
CA GLN A 423 -23.77 -19.19 37.72
C GLN A 423 -23.98 -18.37 36.44
N ALA A 424 -23.03 -18.43 35.51
CA ALA A 424 -23.14 -17.83 34.20
C ALA A 424 -24.21 -18.55 33.36
N GLU A 425 -25.05 -17.77 32.67
CA GLU A 425 -26.08 -18.27 31.77
C GLU A 425 -25.51 -18.42 30.35
N ARG A 426 -26.11 -19.30 29.54
CA ARG A 426 -25.78 -19.43 28.11
C ARG A 426 -26.61 -18.44 27.29
N ASP A 427 -25.98 -17.81 26.31
CA ASP A 427 -26.62 -16.87 25.38
C ASP A 427 -27.46 -17.58 24.30
N GLU A 428 -28.12 -16.81 23.42
CA GLU A 428 -28.96 -17.35 22.34
C GLU A 428 -28.18 -18.19 21.30
N ASP A 429 -26.85 -18.06 21.22
CA ASP A 429 -25.97 -18.84 20.35
C ASP A 429 -25.32 -20.05 21.11
N GLY A 430 -25.60 -20.22 22.41
CA GLY A 430 -25.16 -21.32 23.27
C GLY A 430 -23.84 -21.10 24.03
N LEU A 431 -23.23 -19.92 23.88
CA LEU A 431 -21.98 -19.54 24.54
C LEU A 431 -22.24 -19.13 26.00
N LEU A 432 -21.30 -19.35 26.92
CA LEU A 432 -21.43 -18.86 28.30
C LEU A 432 -21.07 -17.37 28.34
N ASP A 433 -22.06 -16.48 28.55
CA ASP A 433 -21.83 -15.05 28.78
C ASP A 433 -21.66 -14.78 30.28
N ALA A 434 -20.47 -15.09 30.80
CA ALA A 434 -20.08 -14.70 32.15
C ALA A 434 -19.71 -13.21 32.16
N SER A 435 -20.70 -12.34 32.35
CA SER A 435 -20.47 -10.90 32.42
C SER A 435 -21.34 -10.17 33.45
N ILE A 436 -20.87 -9.00 33.87
CA ILE A 436 -21.54 -8.14 34.85
C ILE A 436 -21.22 -6.66 34.55
N GLU A 437 -22.16 -5.76 34.82
CA GLU A 437 -21.90 -4.31 34.86
C GLU A 437 -21.32 -3.92 36.22
N ALA A 438 -20.20 -3.19 36.24
CA ALA A 438 -19.51 -2.76 37.46
C ALA A 438 -19.13 -1.27 37.42
N GLU A 439 -19.09 -0.64 38.59
CA GLU A 439 -18.52 0.69 38.84
C GLU A 439 -17.04 0.57 39.27
N THR A 440 -16.24 1.60 38.99
CA THR A 440 -14.82 1.64 39.33
C THR A 440 -14.59 1.48 40.83
N GLY A 441 -13.72 0.52 41.19
CA GLY A 441 -13.49 0.10 42.58
C GLY A 441 -14.35 -1.07 43.05
N ASP A 442 -15.38 -1.49 42.31
CA ASP A 442 -16.14 -2.70 42.62
C ASP A 442 -15.25 -3.94 42.58
N LYS A 443 -15.43 -4.83 43.57
CA LYS A 443 -14.76 -6.13 43.61
C LYS A 443 -15.68 -7.20 43.04
N VAL A 444 -15.20 -7.92 42.02
CA VAL A 444 -15.94 -8.95 41.31
C VAL A 444 -15.21 -10.27 41.48
N LEU A 445 -15.85 -11.22 42.16
CA LEU A 445 -15.38 -12.59 42.29
C LEU A 445 -15.78 -13.37 41.03
N MET A 446 -14.80 -13.94 40.34
CA MET A 446 -14.99 -14.83 39.19
C MET A 446 -14.52 -16.23 39.62
N GLU A 447 -15.30 -17.26 39.32
CA GLU A 447 -15.04 -18.63 39.77
C GLU A 447 -15.28 -19.63 38.63
N VAL A 448 -14.46 -20.67 38.59
CA VAL A 448 -14.63 -21.84 37.71
C VAL A 448 -14.68 -23.09 38.59
N LYS A 449 -15.65 -23.97 38.33
CA LYS A 449 -15.70 -25.32 38.90
C LYS A 449 -15.51 -26.30 37.76
N ALA A 450 -14.47 -27.11 37.83
CA ALA A 450 -14.12 -28.09 36.81
C ALA A 450 -13.99 -29.49 37.41
N GLU A 451 -14.28 -30.50 36.60
CA GLU A 451 -14.19 -31.92 36.92
C GLU A 451 -13.58 -32.65 35.71
N SER A 452 -12.88 -33.76 35.93
CA SER A 452 -12.30 -34.58 34.86
C SER A 452 -12.68 -36.05 35.04
N SER A 453 -12.94 -36.73 33.93
CA SER A 453 -13.24 -38.17 33.89
C SER A 453 -11.99 -39.07 34.04
N TYR A 454 -10.79 -38.49 34.14
CA TYR A 454 -9.55 -39.22 34.37
C TYR A 454 -9.22 -39.33 35.87
N GLU A 455 -9.16 -40.56 36.40
CA GLU A 455 -8.99 -40.84 37.84
C GLU A 455 -7.65 -40.34 38.43
N ASP A 456 -6.61 -40.19 37.62
CA ASP A 456 -5.28 -39.70 38.01
C ASP A 456 -5.02 -38.23 37.61
N SER A 457 -6.08 -37.50 37.23
CA SER A 457 -5.99 -36.09 36.85
C SER A 457 -5.57 -35.16 37.99
N THR A 458 -5.06 -33.99 37.64
CA THR A 458 -4.79 -32.90 38.60
C THR A 458 -5.22 -31.57 37.99
N LEU A 459 -6.33 -31.02 38.49
CA LEU A 459 -6.87 -29.77 38.00
C LEU A 459 -5.95 -28.59 38.34
N SER A 460 -5.62 -27.83 37.31
CA SER A 460 -4.77 -26.65 37.34
C SER A 460 -5.48 -25.47 36.68
N TYR A 461 -5.26 -24.28 37.23
CA TYR A 461 -5.91 -23.04 36.81
C TYR A 461 -4.85 -21.97 36.58
N GLN A 462 -5.08 -21.08 35.62
CA GLN A 462 -4.29 -19.85 35.47
C GLN A 462 -5.14 -18.73 34.87
N TRP A 463 -5.22 -17.61 35.60
CA TRP A 463 -5.97 -16.44 35.17
C TRP A 463 -5.12 -15.48 34.32
N TYR A 464 -5.79 -14.80 33.39
CA TYR A 464 -5.26 -13.81 32.48
C TYR A 464 -6.18 -12.58 32.45
N LYS A 465 -5.63 -11.40 32.18
CA LYS A 465 -6.38 -10.19 31.82
C LYS A 465 -5.84 -9.67 30.49
N ASP A 466 -6.71 -9.43 29.51
CA ASP A 466 -6.35 -8.86 28.21
C ASP A 466 -5.11 -9.55 27.57
N ASP A 467 -5.10 -10.90 27.61
CA ASP A 467 -4.03 -11.84 27.25
C ASP A 467 -2.74 -11.85 28.12
N GLU A 468 -2.57 -10.94 29.09
CA GLU A 468 -1.46 -10.97 30.05
C GLU A 468 -1.70 -11.94 31.22
N LYS A 469 -0.65 -12.69 31.61
CA LYS A 469 -0.72 -13.71 32.68
C LYS A 469 -0.71 -13.07 34.07
N ILE A 470 -1.77 -13.28 34.85
CA ILE A 470 -1.86 -12.77 36.23
C ILE A 470 -0.98 -13.62 37.16
N LYS A 471 0.17 -13.08 37.56
CA LYS A 471 1.17 -13.78 38.38
C LYS A 471 0.60 -14.25 39.73
N GLY A 472 0.63 -15.56 39.98
CA GLY A 472 0.16 -16.17 41.23
C GLY A 472 -1.35 -16.46 41.28
N ALA A 473 -2.14 -16.03 40.30
CA ALA A 473 -3.56 -16.38 40.19
C ALA A 473 -3.72 -17.78 39.57
N THR A 474 -3.47 -18.81 40.38
CA THR A 474 -3.54 -20.23 39.99
C THR A 474 -4.62 -21.02 40.73
N GLN A 475 -5.58 -20.32 41.34
CA GLN A 475 -6.73 -20.90 42.04
C GLN A 475 -7.93 -21.00 41.09
N SER A 476 -8.91 -21.82 41.45
CA SER A 476 -10.20 -21.94 40.74
C SER A 476 -11.04 -20.66 40.74
N SER A 477 -10.69 -19.67 41.55
CA SER A 477 -11.33 -18.35 41.58
C SER A 477 -10.32 -17.20 41.60
N TYR A 478 -10.76 -16.03 41.14
CA TYR A 478 -10.01 -14.79 41.16
C TYR A 478 -10.93 -13.58 41.41
N THR A 479 -10.53 -12.68 42.31
CA THR A 479 -11.27 -11.44 42.58
C THR A 479 -10.63 -10.28 41.81
N ALA A 480 -11.26 -9.87 40.72
CA ALA A 480 -10.92 -8.63 40.05
C ALA A 480 -11.39 -7.41 40.87
N THR A 481 -10.72 -6.27 40.69
CA THR A 481 -11.22 -4.96 41.15
C THR A 481 -11.34 -4.08 39.91
N LYS A 482 -12.55 -3.59 39.61
CA LYS A 482 -12.85 -2.81 38.40
C LYS A 482 -11.98 -1.56 38.34
N GLN A 483 -11.22 -1.41 37.25
CA GLN A 483 -10.25 -0.33 37.08
C GLN A 483 -10.87 0.92 36.44
N ALA A 484 -10.39 2.08 36.89
CA ALA A 484 -10.76 3.37 36.32
C ALA A 484 -10.41 3.43 34.82
N ALA A 485 -11.29 4.03 34.02
CA ALA A 485 -11.04 4.19 32.60
C ALA A 485 -9.81 5.06 32.33
N THR A 486 -8.86 4.56 31.53
CA THR A 486 -7.62 5.27 31.18
C THR A 486 -7.71 5.89 29.78
N GLU A 487 -6.82 6.85 29.48
CA GLU A 487 -6.79 7.57 28.19
C GLU A 487 -6.66 6.63 26.97
N TYR A 488 -6.14 5.41 27.16
CA TYR A 488 -5.91 4.41 26.11
C TYR A 488 -7.20 3.80 25.53
N TYR A 489 -8.26 3.66 26.32
CA TYR A 489 -9.51 3.00 25.89
C TYR A 489 -10.52 3.96 25.22
N ALA A 490 -10.17 5.24 25.11
CA ALA A 490 -11.07 6.30 24.68
C ALA A 490 -11.34 6.34 23.15
N GLU A 491 -10.80 5.42 22.35
CA GLU A 491 -11.12 5.28 20.92
C GLU A 491 -12.23 4.25 20.61
N GLU A 492 -12.41 3.20 21.42
CA GLU A 492 -13.45 2.17 21.22
C GLU A 492 -14.77 2.53 21.95
N GLY A 493 -14.72 3.40 22.97
CA GLY A 493 -15.90 3.94 23.66
C GLY A 493 -16.52 3.01 24.71
N VAL A 494 -15.79 1.98 25.16
CA VAL A 494 -16.18 1.12 26.28
C VAL A 494 -14.93 0.66 27.06
N ASN A 495 -14.91 0.86 28.38
CA ASN A 495 -13.84 0.41 29.28
C ASN A 495 -14.13 -1.02 29.80
N ASP A 496 -14.38 -1.98 28.90
CA ASP A 496 -14.71 -3.36 29.30
C ASP A 496 -13.44 -4.15 29.57
N GLU A 497 -13.31 -4.74 30.76
CA GLU A 497 -12.14 -5.54 31.15
C GLU A 497 -12.40 -7.02 30.89
N ASN A 498 -11.52 -7.68 30.13
CA ASN A 498 -11.68 -9.08 29.74
C ASN A 498 -10.69 -9.96 30.49
N TYR A 499 -11.23 -10.95 31.19
CA TYR A 499 -10.46 -11.94 31.92
C TYR A 499 -10.72 -13.32 31.33
N TYR A 500 -9.77 -14.22 31.47
CA TYR A 500 -10.03 -15.65 31.25
C TYR A 500 -9.21 -16.53 32.19
N CYS A 501 -9.78 -17.69 32.53
CA CYS A 501 -9.08 -18.76 33.21
C CYS A 501 -8.81 -19.89 32.21
N LYS A 502 -7.53 -20.22 32.01
CA LYS A 502 -7.15 -21.51 31.41
C LYS A 502 -7.25 -22.58 32.47
N ILE A 503 -7.86 -23.70 32.11
CA ILE A 503 -8.16 -24.85 32.97
C ILE A 503 -7.50 -26.05 32.32
N SER A 504 -6.79 -26.89 33.07
CA SER A 504 -6.26 -28.16 32.57
C SER A 504 -6.24 -29.22 33.66
N ASP A 505 -6.63 -30.44 33.30
CA ASP A 505 -6.60 -31.63 34.16
C ASP A 505 -5.28 -32.43 34.05
N GLY A 506 -4.34 -31.96 33.21
CA GLY A 506 -3.11 -32.66 32.84
C GLY A 506 -3.20 -33.41 31.50
N TYR A 507 -4.39 -33.53 30.92
CA TYR A 507 -4.68 -34.28 29.69
C TYR A 507 -5.19 -33.41 28.55
N THR A 508 -6.08 -32.50 28.91
CA THR A 508 -6.75 -31.54 28.04
C THR A 508 -6.64 -30.15 28.65
N SER A 509 -7.03 -29.12 27.89
CA SER A 509 -7.16 -27.77 28.45
C SER A 509 -8.25 -26.99 27.74
N ASP A 510 -9.06 -26.27 28.50
CA ASP A 510 -10.09 -25.37 27.98
C ASP A 510 -9.97 -23.97 28.64
N THR A 511 -10.71 -22.99 28.14
CA THR A 511 -10.64 -21.59 28.56
C THR A 511 -12.01 -21.01 28.85
N CYS A 512 -12.24 -20.66 30.12
CA CYS A 512 -13.42 -19.90 30.55
C CYS A 512 -13.14 -18.39 30.45
N TYR A 513 -14.03 -17.64 29.80
CA TYR A 513 -13.95 -16.19 29.62
C TYR A 513 -14.92 -15.44 30.54
N PHE A 514 -14.54 -14.24 30.97
CA PHE A 514 -15.33 -13.34 31.81
C PHE A 514 -15.17 -11.88 31.35
N THR A 515 -16.24 -11.08 31.39
CA THR A 515 -16.18 -9.64 31.04
C THR A 515 -16.80 -8.74 32.12
N LEU A 516 -15.98 -7.84 32.68
CA LEU A 516 -16.42 -6.77 33.58
C LEU A 516 -16.77 -5.53 32.75
N ARG A 517 -18.06 -5.40 32.42
CA ARG A 517 -18.60 -4.32 31.59
C ARG A 517 -18.62 -3.01 32.38
N THR A 518 -18.15 -1.91 31.80
CA THR A 518 -18.22 -0.60 32.49
C THR A 518 -19.65 -0.08 32.50
N LYS A 519 -20.19 0.13 33.71
CA LYS A 519 -21.51 0.72 33.90
C LYS A 519 -21.49 2.20 33.50
N LYS A 520 -22.32 2.58 32.53
CA LYS A 520 -22.39 3.98 32.05
C LYS A 520 -23.03 4.90 33.08
N THR A 521 -22.23 5.80 33.65
CA THR A 521 -22.64 6.76 34.69
C THR A 521 -22.72 8.20 34.18
N LEU A 522 -21.94 8.56 33.16
CA LEU A 522 -21.76 9.90 32.63
C LEU A 522 -22.72 10.22 31.48
N SER A 523 -23.11 11.50 31.34
CA SER A 523 -23.83 12.03 30.19
C SER A 523 -23.39 13.46 29.85
N ILE A 524 -23.32 13.80 28.56
CA ILE A 524 -22.78 15.08 28.06
C ILE A 524 -23.67 15.72 26.99
N LYS A 525 -23.66 17.05 26.89
CA LYS A 525 -24.41 17.85 25.89
C LYS A 525 -23.57 18.99 25.33
N ALA A 526 -23.76 19.28 24.04
CA ALA A 526 -22.97 20.25 23.30
C ALA A 526 -23.60 21.63 23.29
N PHE A 527 -22.80 22.66 23.56
CA PHE A 527 -23.19 24.04 23.33
C PHE A 527 -22.10 24.83 22.60
N ILE A 528 -22.48 25.66 21.64
CA ILE A 528 -21.64 26.69 21.00
C ILE A 528 -22.34 28.04 21.23
N ASN A 529 -21.65 28.99 21.85
CA ASN A 529 -22.19 30.32 22.21
C ASN A 529 -23.57 30.24 22.92
N GLY A 530 -23.74 29.24 23.80
CA GLY A 530 -24.98 29.00 24.56
C GLY A 530 -26.11 28.29 23.79
N ALA A 531 -25.99 28.09 22.46
CA ALA A 531 -26.95 27.31 21.68
C ALA A 531 -26.63 25.80 21.76
N ASN A 532 -27.64 24.95 22.01
CA ASN A 532 -27.47 23.49 22.10
C ASN A 532 -27.21 22.88 20.71
N THR A 533 -25.94 22.90 20.31
CA THR A 533 -25.41 22.33 19.07
C THR A 533 -23.94 21.99 19.27
N SER A 534 -23.45 21.00 18.53
CA SER A 534 -22.02 20.73 18.35
C SER A 534 -21.46 21.30 17.04
N LYS A 535 -22.29 21.85 16.15
CA LYS A 535 -21.86 22.25 14.80
C LYS A 535 -22.43 23.60 14.41
N LEU A 536 -21.57 24.44 13.84
CA LEU A 536 -21.90 25.76 13.33
C LEU A 536 -21.61 25.81 11.83
N GLU A 537 -22.65 25.95 11.01
CA GLU A 537 -22.60 25.87 9.53
C GLU A 537 -21.89 27.06 8.87
N THR A 538 -21.69 28.16 9.62
CA THR A 538 -20.95 29.36 9.20
C THR A 538 -20.23 29.93 10.41
N ALA A 539 -18.90 30.07 10.36
CA ALA A 539 -18.11 30.66 11.43
C ALA A 539 -17.12 31.68 10.85
N ALA A 540 -17.06 32.88 11.42
CA ALA A 540 -16.26 33.98 10.90
C ALA A 540 -14.82 33.92 11.42
N ALA A 541 -13.85 34.11 10.54
CA ALA A 541 -12.43 34.18 10.90
C ALA A 541 -12.18 35.38 11.82
N GLY A 542 -11.42 35.18 12.89
CA GLY A 542 -11.16 36.20 13.91
C GLY A 542 -12.27 36.42 14.93
N GLU A 543 -13.46 35.82 14.76
CA GLU A 543 -14.52 35.87 15.78
C GLU A 543 -14.27 34.91 16.94
N LYS A 544 -14.82 35.28 18.10
CA LYS A 544 -14.71 34.47 19.34
C LYS A 544 -15.89 33.52 19.49
N TYR A 545 -15.59 32.29 19.86
CA TYR A 545 -16.56 31.23 20.12
C TYR A 545 -16.31 30.59 21.48
N VAL A 546 -17.39 30.26 22.20
CA VAL A 546 -17.35 29.51 23.45
C VAL A 546 -17.93 28.13 23.19
N LEU A 547 -17.09 27.11 23.27
CA LEU A 547 -17.47 25.70 23.22
C LEU A 547 -17.73 25.21 24.65
N LYS A 548 -18.80 24.44 24.87
CA LYS A 548 -19.14 23.91 26.21
C LYS A 548 -19.65 22.46 26.17
N ALA A 549 -19.09 21.65 27.06
CA ALA A 549 -19.55 20.32 27.41
C ALA A 549 -20.31 20.37 28.75
N ASP A 550 -21.62 20.58 28.68
CA ASP A 550 -22.52 20.45 29.83
C ASP A 550 -22.61 18.97 30.20
N SER A 551 -22.29 18.61 31.44
CA SER A 551 -22.01 17.23 31.83
C SER A 551 -22.55 16.89 33.22
N SER A 552 -23.04 15.66 33.38
CA SER A 552 -23.55 15.16 34.65
C SER A 552 -23.32 13.66 34.80
N SER A 553 -23.10 13.20 36.03
CA SER A 553 -22.81 11.82 36.35
C SER A 553 -23.73 11.27 37.44
N THR A 554 -23.97 9.96 37.41
CA THR A 554 -24.61 9.18 38.47
C THR A 554 -23.61 8.39 39.33
N HIS A 555 -22.31 8.44 39.03
CA HIS A 555 -21.25 7.82 39.83
C HIS A 555 -21.13 8.52 41.19
N LYS A 556 -21.15 7.73 42.27
CA LYS A 556 -21.24 8.23 43.66
C LYS A 556 -20.05 9.11 44.07
N ASN A 557 -18.86 8.84 43.51
CA ASN A 557 -17.62 9.56 43.77
C ASN A 557 -17.17 10.35 42.52
N SER A 558 -18.12 10.91 41.78
CA SER A 558 -17.85 11.61 40.51
C SER A 558 -17.02 12.88 40.71
N ASN A 559 -15.81 12.89 40.15
CA ASN A 559 -15.00 14.10 39.96
C ASN A 559 -14.95 14.38 38.45
N ILE A 560 -15.90 15.17 37.95
CA ILE A 560 -16.03 15.43 36.51
C ILE A 560 -14.89 16.34 36.05
N THR A 561 -14.05 15.82 35.16
CA THR A 561 -12.94 16.56 34.53
C THR A 561 -13.03 16.49 33.01
N CYS A 562 -12.62 17.58 32.35
CA CYS A 562 -12.59 17.68 30.90
C CYS A 562 -11.14 17.71 30.37
N LYS A 563 -10.97 17.39 29.08
CA LYS A 563 -9.71 17.60 28.33
C LYS A 563 -10.06 18.03 26.91
N TRP A 564 -9.58 19.20 26.50
CA TRP A 564 -9.83 19.74 25.16
C TRP A 564 -8.71 19.40 24.17
N TYR A 565 -9.08 19.19 22.91
CA TYR A 565 -8.19 18.92 21.79
C TYR A 565 -8.65 19.68 20.54
N GLN A 566 -7.71 20.02 19.65
CA GLN A 566 -7.93 20.64 18.34
C GLN A 566 -7.38 19.71 17.24
N GLU A 567 -8.08 19.56 16.12
CA GLU A 567 -7.57 18.81 14.96
C GLU A 567 -6.48 19.63 14.24
N GLY A 568 -5.30 19.04 14.08
CA GLY A 568 -4.18 19.54 13.28
C GLY A 568 -3.67 18.48 12.31
N GLU A 569 -2.61 18.77 11.56
CA GLU A 569 -2.20 17.97 10.39
C GLU A 569 -1.82 16.50 10.73
N GLU A 570 -1.33 16.24 11.94
CA GLU A 570 -1.00 14.89 12.42
C GLU A 570 -2.07 14.26 13.33
N GLY A 571 -3.13 14.99 13.70
CA GLY A 571 -4.23 14.50 14.54
C GLY A 571 -4.68 15.45 15.65
N TRP A 572 -5.19 14.90 16.75
CA TRP A 572 -5.78 15.63 17.88
C TRP A 572 -4.73 16.16 18.85
N ASN A 573 -4.47 17.47 18.82
CA ASN A 573 -3.51 18.15 19.69
C ASN A 573 -4.20 18.67 20.97
N ARG A 574 -3.63 18.40 22.15
CA ARG A 574 -4.23 18.78 23.45
C ARG A 574 -4.09 20.30 23.70
N VAL A 575 -5.21 20.95 24.04
CA VAL A 575 -5.32 22.42 24.17
C VAL A 575 -4.77 22.89 25.51
N ARG A 576 -4.07 24.03 25.47
CA ARG A 576 -3.52 24.74 26.64
C ARG A 576 -4.13 26.14 26.76
N ASP A 577 -4.13 26.69 27.97
CA ASP A 577 -4.47 28.08 28.24
C ASP A 577 -3.31 29.04 27.92
N GLU A 578 -3.54 30.35 28.07
CA GLU A 578 -2.56 31.42 27.83
C GLU A 578 -1.35 31.34 28.80
N SER A 579 -1.46 30.60 29.90
CA SER A 579 -0.37 30.32 30.84
C SER A 579 0.34 28.97 30.57
N GLY A 580 -0.04 28.26 29.51
CA GLY A 580 0.52 26.97 29.11
C GLY A 580 -0.02 25.76 29.86
N ASN A 581 -0.98 25.92 30.77
CA ASN A 581 -1.59 24.78 31.50
C ASN A 581 -2.61 24.05 30.61
N MET A 582 -2.87 22.78 30.89
CA MET A 582 -3.87 22.00 30.14
C MET A 582 -5.30 22.47 30.49
N VAL A 583 -6.13 22.78 29.49
CA VAL A 583 -7.51 23.20 29.73
C VAL A 583 -8.36 22.03 30.23
N THR A 584 -8.81 22.13 31.48
CA THR A 584 -9.63 21.10 32.17
C THR A 584 -11.07 21.54 32.46
N THR A 585 -11.43 22.78 32.12
CA THR A 585 -12.76 23.36 32.30
C THR A 585 -13.80 22.77 31.33
N PRO A 586 -15.10 22.73 31.71
CA PRO A 586 -16.17 22.31 30.80
C PRO A 586 -16.51 23.35 29.72
N GLU A 587 -15.94 24.55 29.81
CA GLU A 587 -16.04 25.62 28.81
C GLU A 587 -14.64 25.94 28.27
N LEU A 588 -14.54 26.18 26.96
CA LEU A 588 -13.34 26.62 26.26
C LEU A 588 -13.71 27.80 25.35
N ALA A 589 -13.05 28.95 25.57
CA ALA A 589 -13.11 30.09 24.66
C ALA A 589 -12.01 29.97 23.60
N ILE A 590 -12.37 30.17 22.33
CA ILE A 590 -11.47 30.11 21.17
C ILE A 590 -11.68 31.32 20.25
N THR A 591 -10.68 31.63 19.43
CA THR A 591 -10.80 32.56 18.30
C THR A 591 -10.57 31.76 17.02
N LYS A 592 -11.43 31.90 16.01
CA LYS A 592 -11.33 31.10 14.78
C LYS A 592 -10.13 31.54 13.92
N ASN A 593 -9.19 30.63 13.67
CA ASN A 593 -7.96 30.93 12.96
C ASN A 593 -8.11 30.79 11.44
N GLY A 594 -8.51 31.89 10.79
CA GLY A 594 -8.63 31.97 9.35
C GLY A 594 -9.86 31.26 8.78
N THR A 595 -9.87 31.05 7.45
CA THR A 595 -11.09 30.75 6.70
C THR A 595 -11.43 29.25 6.60
N LYS A 596 -10.56 28.35 7.05
CA LYS A 596 -10.76 26.89 6.99
C LYS A 596 -11.66 26.38 8.13
N ARG A 597 -12.32 25.24 7.93
CA ARG A 597 -12.95 24.43 8.98
C ARG A 597 -11.98 24.15 10.13
N GLU A 598 -12.47 24.31 11.35
CA GLU A 598 -11.81 23.84 12.57
C GLU A 598 -12.71 22.80 13.25
N ASP A 599 -12.13 21.65 13.59
CA ASP A 599 -12.77 20.65 14.42
C ASP A 599 -12.04 20.54 15.77
N TRP A 600 -12.82 20.49 16.83
CA TRP A 600 -12.39 20.43 18.22
C TRP A 600 -12.99 19.19 18.87
N LYS A 601 -12.32 18.62 19.87
CA LYS A 601 -12.81 17.48 20.65
C LYS A 601 -12.69 17.80 22.13
N VAL A 602 -13.65 17.36 22.93
CA VAL A 602 -13.50 17.28 24.38
C VAL A 602 -13.82 15.88 24.86
N GLU A 603 -12.96 15.40 25.74
CA GLU A 603 -13.14 14.20 26.53
C GLU A 603 -13.58 14.59 27.92
N VAL A 604 -14.61 13.93 28.44
CA VAL A 604 -15.13 14.14 29.80
C VAL A 604 -15.12 12.81 30.53
N THR A 605 -14.66 12.80 31.78
CA THR A 605 -14.71 11.61 32.65
C THR A 605 -15.16 11.98 34.06
N ASP A 606 -15.88 11.07 34.70
CA ASP A 606 -16.28 11.14 36.11
C ASP A 606 -15.44 10.22 37.03
N GLY A 607 -14.33 9.69 36.49
CA GLY A 607 -13.47 8.70 37.14
C GLY A 607 -13.93 7.25 37.01
N ASN A 608 -15.13 7.01 36.46
CA ASN A 608 -15.66 5.67 36.20
C ASN A 608 -15.81 5.38 34.69
N ASP A 609 -16.45 6.29 33.96
CA ASP A 609 -16.70 6.19 32.51
C ASP A 609 -16.11 7.41 31.77
N ILE A 610 -15.99 7.31 30.45
CA ILE A 610 -15.52 8.38 29.56
C ILE A 610 -16.53 8.58 28.44
N GLU A 611 -16.95 9.82 28.24
CA GLU A 611 -17.75 10.23 27.08
C GLU A 611 -16.98 11.30 26.30
N GLN A 612 -16.98 11.20 24.97
CA GLN A 612 -16.29 12.13 24.08
C GLN A 612 -17.28 12.79 23.12
N MET A 613 -16.98 14.04 22.73
CA MET A 613 -17.75 14.80 21.76
C MET A 613 -16.85 15.69 20.91
N THR A 614 -17.26 15.94 19.67
CA THR A 614 -16.59 16.89 18.78
C THR A 614 -17.45 18.13 18.53
N PHE A 615 -16.79 19.26 18.29
CA PHE A 615 -17.39 20.52 17.85
C PHE A 615 -16.82 20.91 16.48
N SER A 616 -17.67 21.37 15.56
CA SER A 616 -17.23 21.84 14.23
C SER A 616 -17.56 23.32 14.02
N LEU A 617 -16.56 24.12 13.68
CA LEU A 617 -16.73 25.47 13.12
C LEU A 617 -16.41 25.43 11.62
N ALA A 618 -17.42 25.57 10.77
CA ALA A 618 -17.27 25.51 9.31
C ALA A 618 -16.33 26.57 8.72
N ASP A 619 -16.04 26.44 7.42
CA ASP A 619 -15.29 27.43 6.65
C ASP A 619 -15.98 28.80 6.66
N THR A 620 -15.19 29.88 6.58
CA THR A 620 -15.69 31.26 6.62
C THR A 620 -16.18 31.75 5.26
N GLU A 621 -15.55 31.31 4.16
CA GLU A 621 -15.77 31.91 2.85
C GLU A 621 -16.77 31.16 1.98
N HIS A 622 -17.54 31.94 1.23
CA HIS A 622 -18.43 31.45 0.19
C HIS A 622 -17.58 30.88 -0.95
N CYS A 623 -17.45 29.54 -1.00
CA CYS A 623 -16.69 28.85 -2.05
C CYS A 623 -17.00 29.42 -3.45
N GLU A 624 -15.98 29.95 -4.13
CA GLU A 624 -16.03 30.17 -5.57
C GLU A 624 -16.06 28.80 -6.26
N HIS A 625 -17.28 28.29 -6.46
CA HIS A 625 -17.47 26.96 -6.99
C HIS A 625 -17.04 26.94 -8.46
N LYS A 626 -15.84 26.44 -8.77
CA LYS A 626 -15.47 26.06 -10.13
C LYS A 626 -16.32 24.85 -10.54
N TRP A 627 -17.19 25.04 -11.52
CA TRP A 627 -18.21 24.05 -11.95
C TRP A 627 -17.78 23.30 -13.21
N SER A 628 -17.64 21.97 -13.12
CA SER A 628 -17.57 21.07 -14.27
C SER A 628 -18.96 20.54 -14.64
N ILE A 629 -19.28 20.46 -15.94
CA ILE A 629 -20.52 19.83 -16.41
C ILE A 629 -20.40 18.30 -16.25
N ASP A 630 -21.37 17.71 -15.56
CA ASP A 630 -21.48 16.26 -15.34
C ASP A 630 -22.27 15.57 -16.46
N ASP A 631 -23.39 16.18 -16.88
CA ASP A 631 -24.41 15.58 -17.75
C ASP A 631 -25.31 16.66 -18.37
N ILE A 632 -25.93 16.37 -19.52
CA ILE A 632 -26.85 17.26 -20.25
C ILE A 632 -28.06 16.46 -20.76
N GLU A 633 -29.26 16.93 -20.43
CA GLU A 633 -30.52 16.44 -21.02
C GLU A 633 -31.09 17.57 -21.89
N ASP A 634 -31.14 17.38 -23.21
CA ASP A 634 -31.56 18.42 -24.15
C ASP A 634 -33.05 18.79 -24.01
N ALA A 635 -33.36 20.04 -24.35
CA ALA A 635 -34.73 20.55 -24.36
C ALA A 635 -35.51 20.09 -25.60
N THR A 636 -36.82 19.89 -25.47
CA THR A 636 -37.74 19.62 -26.58
C THR A 636 -38.66 20.83 -26.82
N CYS A 637 -39.59 20.74 -27.78
CA CYS A 637 -40.54 21.82 -28.08
C CYS A 637 -41.41 22.22 -26.86
N THR A 638 -41.73 21.25 -26.00
CA THR A 638 -42.69 21.40 -24.87
C THR A 638 -42.12 21.00 -23.50
N LYS A 639 -40.96 20.33 -23.46
CA LYS A 639 -40.30 19.93 -22.22
C LYS A 639 -38.95 20.62 -22.10
N ASP A 640 -38.74 21.25 -20.95
CA ASP A 640 -37.44 21.81 -20.58
C ASP A 640 -36.35 20.74 -20.45
N GLY A 641 -35.16 21.08 -20.92
CA GLY A 641 -33.93 20.34 -20.68
C GLY A 641 -33.20 20.83 -19.42
N LYS A 642 -31.99 20.32 -19.19
CA LYS A 642 -31.15 20.71 -18.05
C LYS A 642 -29.67 20.42 -18.29
N LYS A 643 -28.81 21.21 -17.65
CA LYS A 643 -27.38 20.89 -17.45
C LYS A 643 -27.17 20.56 -15.99
N MET A 644 -26.44 19.49 -15.70
CA MET A 644 -25.98 19.16 -14.35
C MET A 644 -24.51 19.51 -14.20
N TYR A 645 -24.15 20.11 -13.07
CA TYR A 645 -22.79 20.49 -12.74
C TYR A 645 -22.38 19.93 -11.39
N SER A 646 -21.12 19.51 -11.26
CA SER A 646 -20.43 19.32 -9.97
C SER A 646 -19.36 20.39 -9.78
N CYS A 647 -19.09 20.77 -8.53
CA CYS A 647 -17.94 21.60 -8.21
C CYS A 647 -16.66 20.75 -8.11
N GLU A 648 -15.59 21.15 -8.80
CA GLU A 648 -14.31 20.42 -8.83
C GLU A 648 -13.65 20.25 -7.46
N TYR A 649 -13.92 21.19 -6.54
CA TYR A 649 -13.31 21.27 -5.21
C TYR A 649 -14.19 20.67 -4.11
N CYS A 650 -15.46 21.09 -4.00
CA CYS A 650 -16.33 20.70 -2.89
C CYS A 650 -17.39 19.64 -3.24
N TYR A 651 -17.49 19.22 -4.50
CA TYR A 651 -18.40 18.18 -5.00
C TYR A 651 -19.91 18.38 -4.72
N LYS A 652 -20.31 19.59 -4.28
CA LYS A 652 -21.71 20.04 -4.36
C LYS A 652 -22.15 19.99 -5.83
N GLN A 653 -23.44 19.70 -6.07
CA GLN A 653 -24.04 19.68 -7.40
C GLN A 653 -25.10 20.76 -7.54
N LYS A 654 -25.22 21.34 -8.74
CA LYS A 654 -26.33 22.22 -9.13
C LYS A 654 -26.90 21.79 -10.49
N THR A 655 -28.16 22.14 -10.72
CA THR A 655 -28.85 21.89 -12.00
C THR A 655 -29.33 23.22 -12.57
N GLU A 656 -28.98 23.50 -13.82
CA GLU A 656 -29.46 24.65 -14.58
C GLU A 656 -30.52 24.19 -15.57
N LYS A 657 -31.59 24.98 -15.72
CA LYS A 657 -32.71 24.67 -16.60
C LYS A 657 -32.42 25.16 -18.03
N ILE A 658 -32.54 24.30 -19.02
CA ILE A 658 -32.60 24.71 -20.44
C ILE A 658 -34.08 24.88 -20.79
N PRO A 659 -34.58 26.09 -21.10
CA PRO A 659 -35.99 26.27 -21.46
C PRO A 659 -36.41 25.40 -22.66
N ALA A 660 -37.66 24.94 -22.65
CA ALA A 660 -38.28 24.30 -23.81
C ALA A 660 -38.10 25.16 -25.08
N LEU A 661 -37.77 24.52 -26.21
CA LEU A 661 -37.38 25.19 -27.46
C LEU A 661 -38.54 25.93 -28.15
N GLY A 662 -39.77 25.78 -27.65
CA GLY A 662 -41.00 26.25 -28.29
C GLY A 662 -41.28 25.56 -29.62
N HIS A 663 -42.42 25.91 -30.20
CA HIS A 663 -42.79 25.47 -31.54
C HIS A 663 -42.28 26.49 -32.57
N GLU A 664 -41.64 25.99 -33.62
CA GLU A 664 -41.21 26.80 -34.74
C GLU A 664 -42.12 26.50 -35.94
N TRP A 665 -43.02 27.43 -36.24
CA TRP A 665 -44.09 27.24 -37.21
C TRP A 665 -43.60 27.30 -38.67
N ASP A 666 -44.30 26.61 -39.56
CA ASP A 666 -44.18 26.74 -41.01
C ASP A 666 -44.83 28.04 -41.52
N GLU A 667 -44.89 28.24 -42.84
CA GLU A 667 -45.48 29.44 -43.46
C GLU A 667 -47.01 29.50 -43.32
N GLY A 668 -47.62 28.40 -42.89
CA GLY A 668 -49.06 28.26 -42.71
C GLY A 668 -49.82 28.05 -44.02
N THR A 669 -50.91 27.29 -43.93
CA THR A 669 -51.79 26.98 -45.06
C THR A 669 -53.19 27.52 -44.80
N VAL A 670 -53.80 28.20 -45.77
CA VAL A 670 -55.17 28.73 -45.62
C VAL A 670 -56.16 27.57 -45.70
N THR A 671 -56.60 27.09 -44.54
CA THR A 671 -57.53 25.96 -44.39
C THR A 671 -59.00 26.40 -44.44
N LYS A 672 -59.28 27.70 -44.30
CA LYS A 672 -60.58 28.30 -44.58
C LYS A 672 -60.40 29.73 -45.11
N GLN A 673 -61.10 30.11 -46.17
CA GLN A 673 -61.04 31.48 -46.71
C GLN A 673 -61.95 32.44 -45.93
N PRO A 674 -61.58 33.74 -45.78
CA PRO A 674 -62.44 34.76 -45.18
C PRO A 674 -63.53 35.22 -46.14
N SER A 675 -64.59 35.81 -45.59
CA SER A 675 -65.67 36.46 -46.34
C SER A 675 -66.07 37.78 -45.67
N VAL A 676 -67.10 38.45 -46.21
CA VAL A 676 -67.70 39.64 -45.56
C VAL A 676 -68.52 39.30 -44.30
N THR A 677 -68.87 38.01 -44.08
CA THR A 677 -69.66 37.54 -42.93
C THR A 677 -68.88 36.61 -41.99
N GLU A 678 -67.88 35.87 -42.47
CA GLU A 678 -67.13 34.87 -41.70
C GLU A 678 -65.61 35.07 -41.79
N GLU A 679 -64.91 34.72 -40.71
CA GLU A 679 -63.45 34.74 -40.66
C GLU A 679 -62.87 33.51 -41.37
N GLY A 680 -61.73 33.72 -42.04
CA GLY A 680 -60.90 32.63 -42.56
C GLY A 680 -60.04 32.03 -41.46
N ILE A 681 -59.35 30.94 -41.77
CA ILE A 681 -58.40 30.27 -40.87
C ILE A 681 -57.16 29.88 -41.66
N ARG A 682 -55.99 30.24 -41.14
CA ARG A 682 -54.69 29.69 -41.55
C ARG A 682 -54.21 28.71 -40.47
N THR A 683 -53.75 27.53 -40.90
CA THR A 683 -53.21 26.49 -40.01
C THR A 683 -51.73 26.31 -40.26
N TYR A 684 -50.96 26.40 -39.18
CA TYR A 684 -49.50 26.28 -39.11
C TYR A 684 -49.10 24.94 -38.46
N LYS A 685 -47.96 24.38 -38.85
CA LYS A 685 -47.40 23.13 -38.27
C LYS A 685 -45.99 23.35 -37.74
N CYS A 686 -45.61 22.65 -36.68
CA CYS A 686 -44.27 22.79 -36.11
C CYS A 686 -43.22 22.08 -37.00
N LYS A 687 -42.23 22.83 -37.51
CA LYS A 687 -41.13 22.32 -38.36
C LYS A 687 -40.09 21.50 -37.59
N ARG A 688 -39.99 21.67 -36.26
CA ARG A 688 -39.00 20.98 -35.43
C ARG A 688 -39.21 19.45 -35.49
N SER A 689 -38.18 18.72 -35.93
CA SER A 689 -38.25 17.28 -36.18
C SER A 689 -38.81 16.49 -35.00
N GLY A 690 -39.74 15.56 -35.27
CA GLY A 690 -40.43 14.75 -34.27
C GLY A 690 -41.62 15.44 -33.58
N CYS A 691 -41.79 16.76 -33.71
CA CYS A 691 -42.98 17.46 -33.22
C CYS A 691 -44.18 17.24 -34.17
N LYS A 692 -45.40 17.26 -33.63
CA LYS A 692 -46.65 17.11 -34.38
C LYS A 692 -47.70 18.19 -34.11
N GLU A 693 -47.37 19.17 -33.26
CA GLU A 693 -48.31 20.23 -32.88
C GLU A 693 -48.60 21.19 -34.04
N THR A 694 -49.77 21.84 -33.96
CA THR A 694 -50.27 22.81 -34.93
C THR A 694 -50.86 24.03 -34.22
N MET A 695 -50.88 25.17 -34.91
CA MET A 695 -51.48 26.42 -34.44
C MET A 695 -52.41 26.97 -35.51
N THR A 696 -53.45 27.70 -35.12
CA THR A 696 -54.37 28.35 -36.06
C THR A 696 -54.46 29.86 -35.81
N GLU A 697 -54.58 30.61 -36.90
CA GLU A 697 -54.78 32.06 -36.92
C GLU A 697 -56.06 32.36 -37.70
N LYS A 698 -56.83 33.35 -37.22
CA LYS A 698 -58.03 33.83 -37.92
C LYS A 698 -57.67 34.89 -38.94
N ILE A 699 -58.15 34.73 -40.17
CA ILE A 699 -58.02 35.75 -41.23
C ILE A 699 -59.25 36.66 -41.15
N ALA A 700 -59.01 37.96 -40.99
CA ALA A 700 -60.06 38.96 -40.79
C ALA A 700 -61.05 39.05 -41.98
N LYS A 701 -62.26 39.53 -41.67
CA LYS A 701 -63.30 39.86 -42.65
C LYS A 701 -62.93 41.13 -43.43
N LEU A 702 -63.43 41.27 -44.65
CA LEU A 702 -63.08 42.40 -45.53
C LEU A 702 -63.73 43.73 -45.05
N PRO A 703 -62.99 44.84 -44.92
CA PRO A 703 -63.45 46.08 -44.27
C PRO A 703 -64.17 47.09 -45.18
N LYS A 704 -64.76 48.14 -44.58
CA LYS A 704 -65.43 49.28 -45.22
C LYS A 704 -65.07 50.59 -44.47
N PRO A 705 -64.75 51.73 -45.12
CA PRO A 705 -63.98 52.81 -44.48
C PRO A 705 -64.75 54.12 -44.12
N GLU A 706 -64.19 55.13 -43.42
CA GLU A 706 -63.47 55.19 -42.10
C GLU A 706 -63.17 56.68 -41.66
N GLN A 707 -62.54 56.91 -40.48
CA GLN A 707 -61.77 58.11 -39.99
C GLN A 707 -62.56 59.26 -39.23
N PRO A 708 -61.93 60.20 -38.45
CA PRO A 708 -61.47 59.99 -37.03
C PRO A 708 -61.57 61.22 -36.04
N SER A 709 -61.26 61.08 -34.73
CA SER A 709 -60.63 62.16 -33.87
C SER A 709 -60.29 61.82 -32.37
N THR A 710 -59.12 62.33 -31.93
CA THR A 710 -58.58 62.83 -30.61
C THR A 710 -59.03 62.40 -29.17
N GLU A 711 -57.98 62.14 -28.34
CA GLU A 711 -57.71 62.47 -26.90
C GLU A 711 -58.41 61.83 -25.66
N LYS A 712 -57.62 61.05 -24.88
CA LYS A 712 -57.17 61.20 -23.45
C LYS A 712 -58.18 61.55 -22.28
N PRO A 713 -57.80 61.31 -20.99
CA PRO A 713 -57.65 60.06 -20.21
C PRO A 713 -58.75 59.87 -19.12
N GLY A 714 -58.79 58.70 -18.45
CA GLY A 714 -59.64 58.51 -17.24
C GLY A 714 -59.46 57.18 -16.49
N THR A 715 -59.87 57.14 -15.22
CA THR A 715 -59.81 55.99 -14.30
C THR A 715 -61.21 55.54 -13.87
N GLY A 716 -61.46 54.25 -13.64
CA GLY A 716 -62.74 53.82 -13.04
C GLY A 716 -62.96 52.32 -12.88
N GLU A 717 -63.64 51.99 -11.79
CA GLU A 717 -64.12 50.71 -11.24
C GLU A 717 -65.20 50.05 -12.17
N THR A 718 -65.76 48.84 -11.99
CA THR A 718 -66.25 48.15 -10.77
C THR A 718 -66.37 46.59 -10.89
N LYS A 719 -66.64 45.94 -9.74
CA LYS A 719 -67.33 44.63 -9.52
C LYS A 719 -68.82 44.68 -10.00
N PRO A 720 -69.76 43.72 -9.72
CA PRO A 720 -69.70 42.36 -9.11
C PRO A 720 -70.24 41.28 -10.09
N SER A 721 -70.70 40.04 -9.79
CA SER A 721 -70.73 39.08 -8.64
C SER A 721 -70.86 37.65 -9.25
N GLY A 722 -70.96 36.51 -8.55
CA GLY A 722 -70.94 36.18 -7.11
C GLY A 722 -70.40 34.75 -6.91
N ASP A 723 -69.97 34.37 -5.71
CA ASP A 723 -70.75 33.55 -4.74
C ASP A 723 -70.89 32.06 -5.16
N ASN A 724 -70.60 31.04 -4.35
CA ASN A 724 -70.30 30.89 -2.92
C ASN A 724 -69.35 29.65 -2.75
N LYS A 725 -68.73 29.27 -1.63
CA LYS A 725 -68.97 29.54 -0.19
C LYS A 725 -67.68 29.28 0.62
N THR A 726 -67.42 30.03 1.69
CA THR A 726 -66.36 29.76 2.70
C THR A 726 -66.86 28.79 3.80
N PRO A 727 -66.01 28.23 4.69
CA PRO A 727 -65.71 28.93 5.96
C PRO A 727 -64.31 28.70 6.57
N VAL A 728 -64.08 29.41 7.69
CA VAL A 728 -62.91 29.41 8.60
C VAL A 728 -63.44 29.75 10.03
N THR A 729 -62.75 29.53 11.15
CA THR A 729 -61.34 29.22 11.46
C THR A 729 -61.22 28.03 12.43
N SER A 730 -60.00 27.58 12.77
CA SER A 730 -59.51 27.54 14.18
C SER A 730 -58.14 26.86 14.33
N ASP A 731 -57.40 27.26 15.37
CA ASP A 731 -56.11 26.71 15.77
C ASP A 731 -56.21 25.31 16.41
N ASN A 732 -55.09 24.58 16.46
CA ASN A 732 -54.68 23.91 17.70
C ASN A 732 -53.19 23.54 17.70
N ASN A 733 -52.60 23.51 18.89
CA ASN A 733 -51.16 23.34 19.12
C ASN A 733 -50.82 21.88 19.46
N ALA A 734 -49.90 21.26 18.72
CA ALA A 734 -49.36 19.93 19.04
C ALA A 734 -47.90 19.79 18.54
N GLY A 735 -46.96 19.77 19.48
CA GLY A 735 -45.53 19.65 19.15
C GLY A 735 -45.14 18.26 18.63
N THR A 736 -44.28 18.20 17.61
CA THR A 736 -43.64 16.96 17.16
C THR A 736 -42.15 16.99 17.53
N ALA A 737 -41.76 16.13 18.48
CA ALA A 737 -40.39 16.07 18.97
C ALA A 737 -39.42 15.63 17.85
N LYS A 738 -38.28 16.33 17.74
CA LYS A 738 -37.18 16.03 16.82
C LYS A 738 -36.53 14.68 17.20
N GLN A 739 -37.03 13.58 16.65
CA GLN A 739 -36.61 12.22 17.02
C GLN A 739 -35.11 11.99 16.76
N THR A 740 -34.31 12.00 17.83
CA THR A 740 -32.91 11.58 17.81
C THR A 740 -32.81 10.06 17.81
N LEU A 741 -32.11 9.51 16.81
CA LEU A 741 -31.86 8.07 16.71
C LEU A 741 -30.71 7.68 17.64
N LYS A 742 -30.98 6.85 18.65
CA LYS A 742 -29.95 6.36 19.58
C LYS A 742 -28.87 5.56 18.82
N PRO A 743 -27.57 5.91 18.94
CA PRO A 743 -26.49 5.08 18.43
C PRO A 743 -26.57 3.65 18.98
N GLY A 744 -26.16 2.68 18.17
CA GLY A 744 -26.28 1.25 18.49
C GLY A 744 -27.60 0.60 18.03
N THR A 745 -28.67 1.37 17.79
CA THR A 745 -29.97 0.81 17.38
C THR A 745 -29.86 -0.04 16.12
N LYS A 746 -30.30 -1.32 16.21
CA LYS A 746 -30.39 -2.25 15.08
C LYS A 746 -31.69 -1.98 14.31
N ILE A 747 -31.60 -1.79 12.99
CA ILE A 747 -32.75 -1.48 12.11
C ILE A 747 -32.84 -2.53 11.01
N VAL A 748 -34.05 -2.96 10.65
CA VAL A 748 -34.29 -3.85 9.50
C VAL A 748 -35.12 -3.11 8.46
N ASP A 749 -34.50 -2.66 7.37
CA ASP A 749 -35.20 -2.00 6.27
C ASP A 749 -35.68 -3.00 5.22
N LYS A 750 -37.00 -3.10 5.08
CA LYS A 750 -37.68 -3.94 4.09
C LYS A 750 -37.48 -3.44 2.65
N LYS A 751 -37.25 -2.13 2.44
CA LYS A 751 -37.05 -1.50 1.12
C LYS A 751 -35.71 -1.90 0.51
N THR A 752 -34.63 -1.82 1.27
CA THR A 752 -33.27 -2.20 0.84
C THR A 752 -32.90 -3.65 1.15
N LYS A 753 -33.76 -4.39 1.86
CA LYS A 753 -33.61 -5.83 2.19
C LYS A 753 -32.34 -6.12 2.98
N ALA A 754 -32.08 -5.25 3.96
CA ALA A 754 -30.86 -5.21 4.73
C ALA A 754 -31.12 -4.79 6.18
N ALA A 755 -30.26 -5.25 7.08
CA ALA A 755 -30.15 -4.75 8.44
C ALA A 755 -29.01 -3.72 8.54
N TYR A 756 -29.18 -2.78 9.47
CA TYR A 756 -28.26 -1.69 9.75
C TYR A 756 -28.05 -1.51 11.27
N LYS A 757 -26.97 -0.85 11.67
CA LYS A 757 -26.73 -0.32 13.03
C LYS A 757 -26.61 1.20 12.94
N VAL A 758 -27.35 1.95 13.77
CA VAL A 758 -27.19 3.40 13.91
C VAL A 758 -25.82 3.70 14.52
N MET A 759 -25.13 4.69 13.95
CA MET A 759 -23.88 5.26 14.44
C MET A 759 -24.13 6.74 14.75
N ALA A 760 -23.10 7.49 15.16
CA ALA A 760 -23.19 8.94 15.34
C ALA A 760 -23.54 9.69 14.03
N ASP A 761 -23.88 10.99 14.15
CA ASP A 761 -24.04 11.94 13.04
C ASP A 761 -25.06 11.54 11.94
N ASN A 762 -26.15 10.86 12.32
CA ASN A 762 -27.11 10.27 11.37
C ASN A 762 -26.42 9.37 10.32
N THR A 763 -25.41 8.60 10.75
CA THR A 763 -24.77 7.60 9.89
C THR A 763 -25.17 6.19 10.31
N VAL A 764 -25.08 5.24 9.38
CA VAL A 764 -25.43 3.83 9.62
C VAL A 764 -24.39 2.88 9.03
N GLN A 765 -24.15 1.80 9.74
CA GLN A 765 -23.41 0.64 9.27
C GLN A 765 -24.35 -0.36 8.62
N TYR A 766 -24.02 -0.86 7.43
CA TYR A 766 -24.71 -1.98 6.77
C TYR A 766 -24.28 -3.30 7.43
N THR A 767 -25.17 -3.94 8.22
CA THR A 767 -24.79 -5.08 9.07
C THR A 767 -25.08 -6.44 8.46
N LYS A 768 -26.18 -6.62 7.71
CA LYS A 768 -26.57 -7.95 7.17
C LYS A 768 -27.49 -7.85 5.96
N VAL A 769 -27.28 -8.68 4.94
CA VAL A 769 -28.32 -8.95 3.92
C VAL A 769 -29.41 -9.83 4.56
N THR A 770 -30.68 -9.40 4.54
CA THR A 770 -31.76 -10.18 5.19
C THR A 770 -32.18 -11.41 4.40
N SER A 771 -31.84 -11.50 3.11
CA SER A 771 -32.16 -12.64 2.25
C SER A 771 -30.91 -13.39 1.76
N LYS A 772 -30.60 -14.55 2.37
CA LYS A 772 -29.56 -15.49 1.88
C LYS A 772 -29.78 -15.98 0.43
N LYS A 773 -30.94 -15.69 -0.19
CA LYS A 773 -31.29 -15.99 -1.59
C LYS A 773 -30.97 -14.84 -2.57
N ALA A 774 -30.48 -13.68 -2.10
CA ALA A 774 -30.27 -12.49 -2.95
C ALA A 774 -29.15 -12.68 -4.00
N LYS A 775 -29.50 -12.51 -5.28
CA LYS A 775 -28.55 -12.56 -6.41
C LYS A 775 -27.78 -11.24 -6.61
N THR A 776 -28.37 -10.10 -6.29
CA THR A 776 -27.75 -8.78 -6.42
C THR A 776 -27.99 -7.98 -5.14
N VAL A 777 -26.93 -7.34 -4.63
CA VAL A 777 -26.99 -6.39 -3.52
C VAL A 777 -26.50 -5.03 -4.03
N LYS A 778 -27.31 -3.99 -3.87
CA LYS A 778 -26.88 -2.60 -3.99
C LYS A 778 -26.90 -2.04 -2.56
N VAL A 779 -25.74 -1.77 -1.98
CA VAL A 779 -25.68 -1.00 -0.73
C VAL A 779 -26.13 0.42 -1.08
N PRO A 780 -27.18 0.97 -0.46
CA PRO A 780 -27.64 2.33 -0.73
C PRO A 780 -26.64 3.34 -0.14
N SER A 781 -26.56 4.55 -0.71
CA SER A 781 -25.78 5.64 -0.11
C SER A 781 -26.46 6.24 1.12
N THR A 782 -27.79 6.25 1.15
CA THR A 782 -28.60 6.73 2.27
C THR A 782 -29.84 5.87 2.47
N ILE A 783 -30.31 5.76 3.71
CA ILE A 783 -31.64 5.23 4.07
C ILE A 783 -32.45 6.29 4.85
N THR A 784 -33.73 6.03 5.07
CA THR A 784 -34.58 6.86 5.94
C THR A 784 -35.04 6.02 7.13
N VAL A 785 -34.89 6.56 8.33
CA VAL A 785 -35.21 5.90 9.61
C VAL A 785 -36.04 6.90 10.42
N ASN A 786 -37.29 6.57 10.72
CA ASN A 786 -38.24 7.43 11.42
C ASN A 786 -38.29 8.89 10.86
N GLY A 787 -38.27 9.02 9.53
CA GLY A 787 -38.21 10.31 8.83
C GLY A 787 -36.80 10.90 8.67
N VAL A 788 -35.84 10.56 9.53
CA VAL A 788 -34.45 11.05 9.47
C VAL A 788 -33.67 10.35 8.36
N LYS A 789 -33.04 11.13 7.47
CA LYS A 789 -32.21 10.63 6.37
C LYS A 789 -30.79 10.34 6.87
N CYS A 790 -30.39 9.07 6.84
CA CYS A 790 -29.10 8.60 7.35
C CYS A 790 -28.13 8.17 6.24
N GLN A 791 -26.84 8.50 6.34
CA GLN A 791 -25.81 8.05 5.37
C GLN A 791 -25.24 6.69 5.70
N VAL A 792 -25.03 5.84 4.70
CA VAL A 792 -24.44 4.50 4.89
C VAL A 792 -22.93 4.60 4.71
N THR A 793 -22.22 4.62 5.83
CA THR A 793 -20.78 4.94 5.90
C THR A 793 -19.88 3.71 6.04
N SER A 794 -20.42 2.55 6.42
CA SER A 794 -19.62 1.33 6.62
C SER A 794 -20.38 0.05 6.26
N ILE A 795 -19.62 -1.01 5.97
CA ILE A 795 -20.13 -2.39 5.87
C ILE A 795 -19.51 -3.20 7.02
N ALA A 796 -20.34 -3.87 7.83
CA ALA A 796 -19.88 -4.57 9.03
C ALA A 796 -18.98 -5.79 8.71
N PRO A 797 -18.18 -6.25 9.69
CA PRO A 797 -17.54 -7.56 9.61
C PRO A 797 -18.57 -8.67 9.35
N LYS A 798 -18.18 -9.69 8.58
CA LYS A 798 -19.02 -10.86 8.21
C LYS A 798 -20.37 -10.52 7.50
N ALA A 799 -20.71 -9.26 7.18
CA ALA A 799 -22.06 -8.81 6.80
C ALA A 799 -22.74 -9.55 5.62
N MET A 800 -21.95 -10.09 4.68
CA MET A 800 -22.40 -10.91 3.55
C MET A 800 -21.66 -12.25 3.47
N LYS A 801 -20.95 -12.67 4.53
CA LYS A 801 -20.19 -13.93 4.60
C LYS A 801 -21.08 -15.12 4.25
N GLY A 802 -20.60 -16.00 3.37
CA GLY A 802 -21.26 -17.24 3.00
C GLY A 802 -22.51 -17.09 2.12
N ASN A 803 -22.79 -15.92 1.53
CA ASN A 803 -23.92 -15.73 0.62
C ASN A 803 -23.69 -16.41 -0.75
N LYS A 804 -23.73 -17.75 -0.77
CA LYS A 804 -23.41 -18.62 -1.93
C LYS A 804 -24.20 -18.31 -3.22
N LYS A 805 -25.33 -17.58 -3.17
CA LYS A 805 -26.15 -17.20 -4.34
C LYS A 805 -25.94 -15.75 -4.84
N LEU A 806 -25.11 -14.96 -4.17
CA LEU A 806 -24.81 -13.56 -4.54
C LEU A 806 -23.88 -13.51 -5.76
N THR A 807 -24.29 -12.82 -6.83
CA THR A 807 -23.52 -12.71 -8.09
C THR A 807 -23.05 -11.29 -8.40
N LYS A 808 -23.73 -10.26 -7.86
CA LYS A 808 -23.40 -8.83 -8.06
C LYS A 808 -23.50 -8.01 -6.78
N VAL A 809 -22.52 -7.15 -6.54
CA VAL A 809 -22.45 -6.17 -5.44
C VAL A 809 -22.16 -4.77 -5.99
N VAL A 810 -22.82 -3.75 -5.45
CA VAL A 810 -22.46 -2.34 -5.63
C VAL A 810 -22.23 -1.70 -4.25
N ILE A 811 -21.07 -1.09 -4.06
CA ILE A 811 -20.65 -0.34 -2.86
C ILE A 811 -20.61 1.16 -3.23
N PRO A 812 -21.41 2.02 -2.58
CA PRO A 812 -21.58 3.43 -2.96
C PRO A 812 -20.43 4.33 -2.50
N ALA A 813 -20.42 5.58 -2.98
CA ALA A 813 -19.40 6.57 -2.66
C ALA A 813 -19.40 7.06 -1.19
N SER A 814 -20.48 6.81 -0.44
CA SER A 814 -20.59 7.14 0.99
C SER A 814 -19.79 6.20 1.90
N VAL A 815 -19.48 4.97 1.46
CA VAL A 815 -18.77 3.99 2.30
C VAL A 815 -17.32 4.42 2.51
N ARG A 816 -16.87 4.39 3.77
CA ARG A 816 -15.50 4.66 4.23
C ARG A 816 -14.78 3.38 4.67
N THR A 817 -15.50 2.44 5.29
CA THR A 817 -14.93 1.17 5.80
C THR A 817 -15.68 -0.08 5.33
N ILE A 818 -14.94 -1.19 5.18
CA ILE A 818 -15.46 -2.53 4.85
C ILE A 818 -14.86 -3.53 5.84
N GLY A 819 -15.68 -4.12 6.71
CA GLY A 819 -15.22 -4.97 7.81
C GLY A 819 -14.56 -6.29 7.40
N ALA A 820 -13.91 -6.94 8.37
CA ALA A 820 -13.23 -8.22 8.17
C ALA A 820 -14.21 -9.31 7.70
N GLN A 821 -13.77 -10.17 6.76
CA GLN A 821 -14.58 -11.21 6.13
C GLN A 821 -15.92 -10.76 5.49
N ALA A 822 -16.15 -9.46 5.23
CA ALA A 822 -17.46 -8.94 4.83
C ALA A 822 -18.13 -9.67 3.63
N PHE A 823 -17.36 -10.09 2.63
CA PHE A 823 -17.82 -10.85 1.45
C PHE A 823 -17.21 -12.28 1.38
N ALA A 824 -16.66 -12.79 2.48
CA ALA A 824 -15.92 -14.05 2.46
C ALA A 824 -16.81 -15.26 2.14
N GLY A 825 -16.33 -16.18 1.30
CA GLY A 825 -17.06 -17.38 0.88
C GLY A 825 -18.22 -17.13 -0.09
N CYS A 826 -18.36 -15.94 -0.66
CA CYS A 826 -19.33 -15.63 -1.73
C CYS A 826 -18.89 -16.23 -3.08
N LYS A 827 -18.78 -17.56 -3.18
CA LYS A 827 -18.18 -18.30 -4.33
C LYS A 827 -18.72 -17.89 -5.71
N ASN A 828 -19.97 -17.42 -5.80
CA ASN A 828 -20.61 -16.98 -7.06
C ASN A 828 -20.52 -15.47 -7.36
N LEU A 829 -19.91 -14.66 -6.49
CA LEU A 829 -19.81 -13.21 -6.67
C LEU A 829 -18.82 -12.90 -7.80
N LYS A 830 -19.36 -12.46 -8.94
CA LYS A 830 -18.62 -12.21 -10.18
C LYS A 830 -18.54 -10.73 -10.57
N ASN A 831 -19.46 -9.89 -10.10
CA ASN A 831 -19.51 -8.47 -10.47
C ASN A 831 -19.48 -7.60 -9.22
N ILE A 832 -18.38 -6.89 -8.98
CA ILE A 832 -18.26 -5.96 -7.85
C ILE A 832 -18.01 -4.56 -8.41
N THR A 833 -18.82 -3.58 -8.01
CA THR A 833 -18.57 -2.16 -8.29
C THR A 833 -18.28 -1.45 -6.97
N ILE A 834 -17.10 -0.83 -6.86
CA ILE A 834 -16.71 0.03 -5.73
C ILE A 834 -16.71 1.47 -6.24
N GLN A 835 -17.60 2.31 -5.72
CA GLN A 835 -17.70 3.73 -6.12
C GLN A 835 -16.96 4.67 -5.17
N THR A 836 -16.72 4.26 -3.91
CA THR A 836 -15.96 5.06 -2.95
C THR A 836 -14.49 5.18 -3.32
N PRO A 837 -13.91 6.41 -3.32
CA PRO A 837 -12.48 6.64 -3.51
C PRO A 837 -11.67 6.65 -2.19
N TYR A 838 -12.27 6.31 -1.05
CA TYR A 838 -11.71 6.52 0.30
C TYR A 838 -11.25 5.23 1.03
N LEU A 839 -10.98 4.13 0.31
CA LEU A 839 -10.54 2.86 0.93
C LEU A 839 -9.02 2.77 1.10
N THR A 840 -8.55 2.35 2.28
CA THR A 840 -7.13 2.28 2.66
C THR A 840 -6.76 0.89 3.21
N LYS A 841 -5.46 0.68 3.50
CA LYS A 841 -4.98 -0.57 4.16
C LYS A 841 -5.60 -0.77 5.54
N LYS A 842 -5.96 0.31 6.26
CA LYS A 842 -6.68 0.25 7.55
C LYS A 842 -8.18 0.03 7.33
N SER A 843 -8.83 0.80 6.44
CA SER A 843 -10.31 0.81 6.33
C SER A 843 -10.96 -0.40 5.63
N VAL A 844 -10.18 -1.31 5.04
CA VAL A 844 -10.67 -2.62 4.55
C VAL A 844 -10.12 -3.73 5.45
N GLY A 845 -11.00 -4.47 6.13
CA GLY A 845 -10.65 -5.51 7.09
C GLY A 845 -10.01 -6.77 6.49
N ALA A 846 -9.37 -7.57 7.35
CA ALA A 846 -8.68 -8.78 6.92
C ALA A 846 -9.62 -9.79 6.23
N LYS A 847 -9.10 -10.47 5.19
CA LYS A 847 -9.78 -11.53 4.43
C LYS A 847 -11.18 -11.11 3.88
N ALA A 848 -11.46 -9.80 3.75
CA ALA A 848 -12.77 -9.25 3.37
C ALA A 848 -13.38 -9.84 2.09
N PHE A 849 -12.55 -10.21 1.11
CA PHE A 849 -12.98 -10.82 -0.16
C PHE A 849 -12.51 -12.28 -0.34
N LYS A 850 -12.01 -12.96 0.71
CA LYS A 850 -11.49 -14.35 0.59
C LYS A 850 -12.60 -15.30 0.08
N GLY A 851 -12.39 -15.93 -1.08
CA GLY A 851 -13.34 -16.90 -1.63
C GLY A 851 -14.56 -16.30 -2.35
N ILE A 852 -14.41 -15.11 -2.95
CA ILE A 852 -15.23 -14.70 -4.11
C ILE A 852 -14.88 -15.55 -5.36
N SER A 853 -15.59 -15.37 -6.47
CA SER A 853 -15.29 -16.12 -7.70
C SER A 853 -13.94 -15.71 -8.30
N ASP A 854 -13.09 -16.67 -8.68
CA ASP A 854 -11.84 -16.40 -9.45
C ASP A 854 -12.13 -15.68 -10.78
N LYS A 855 -13.31 -15.90 -11.37
CA LYS A 855 -13.78 -15.25 -12.60
C LYS A 855 -14.41 -13.87 -12.34
N ALA A 856 -14.20 -13.26 -11.18
CA ALA A 856 -14.77 -11.96 -10.84
C ALA A 856 -14.14 -10.79 -11.60
N VAL A 857 -14.94 -9.75 -11.77
CA VAL A 857 -14.54 -8.43 -12.25
C VAL A 857 -14.88 -7.39 -11.18
N ILE A 858 -13.87 -6.62 -10.74
CA ILE A 858 -14.04 -5.53 -9.79
C ILE A 858 -13.82 -4.20 -10.51
N LYS A 859 -14.86 -3.39 -10.64
CA LYS A 859 -14.76 -1.99 -11.09
C LYS A 859 -14.44 -1.09 -9.90
N VAL A 860 -13.44 -0.22 -10.06
CA VAL A 860 -12.96 0.73 -9.04
C VAL A 860 -12.82 2.14 -9.65
N PRO A 861 -12.82 3.23 -8.86
CA PRO A 861 -12.80 4.59 -9.42
C PRO A 861 -11.53 4.84 -10.24
N LYS A 862 -11.66 5.46 -11.43
CA LYS A 862 -10.57 5.69 -12.40
C LYS A 862 -9.28 6.26 -11.76
N LYS A 863 -9.42 7.22 -10.83
CA LYS A 863 -8.29 7.83 -10.08
C LYS A 863 -7.62 6.83 -9.11
N GLN A 864 -8.39 5.95 -8.45
CA GLN A 864 -7.88 5.01 -7.45
C GLN A 864 -7.42 3.64 -8.01
N PHE A 865 -7.42 3.45 -9.34
CA PHE A 865 -7.16 2.15 -9.96
C PHE A 865 -5.88 1.46 -9.49
N LYS A 866 -4.73 2.14 -9.51
CA LYS A 866 -3.43 1.57 -9.06
C LYS A 866 -3.47 1.20 -7.56
N ALA A 867 -3.96 2.12 -6.72
CA ALA A 867 -4.03 1.93 -5.27
C ALA A 867 -4.93 0.74 -4.90
N TYR A 868 -6.13 0.66 -5.48
CA TYR A 868 -7.08 -0.41 -5.20
C TYR A 868 -6.62 -1.76 -5.77
N GLN A 869 -5.87 -1.77 -6.88
CA GLN A 869 -5.27 -2.99 -7.43
C GLN A 869 -4.24 -3.62 -6.48
N LYS A 870 -3.47 -2.81 -5.74
CA LYS A 870 -2.57 -3.28 -4.66
C LYS A 870 -3.37 -3.65 -3.40
N LEU A 871 -4.24 -2.75 -2.93
CA LEU A 871 -5.05 -2.93 -1.72
C LEU A 871 -5.89 -4.21 -1.74
N LEU A 872 -6.73 -4.40 -2.76
CA LEU A 872 -7.73 -5.48 -2.76
C LEU A 872 -7.09 -6.87 -2.75
N LYS A 873 -5.93 -7.05 -3.39
CA LYS A 873 -5.14 -8.29 -3.31
C LYS A 873 -4.77 -8.63 -1.86
N THR A 874 -4.30 -7.66 -1.07
CA THR A 874 -3.99 -7.86 0.37
C THR A 874 -5.22 -8.18 1.24
N LYS A 875 -6.44 -8.03 0.71
CA LYS A 875 -7.71 -8.22 1.43
C LYS A 875 -8.49 -9.45 0.96
N GLY A 876 -7.80 -10.40 0.31
CA GLY A 876 -8.32 -11.72 -0.04
C GLY A 876 -8.84 -11.86 -1.48
N VAL A 877 -8.62 -10.88 -2.35
CA VAL A 877 -8.91 -11.02 -3.79
C VAL A 877 -7.82 -11.86 -4.45
N SER A 878 -8.22 -12.96 -5.09
CA SER A 878 -7.34 -13.90 -5.82
C SER A 878 -6.55 -13.23 -6.95
N LYS A 879 -5.34 -13.73 -7.24
CA LYS A 879 -4.48 -13.26 -8.34
C LYS A 879 -5.19 -13.29 -9.71
N LYS A 880 -6.18 -14.18 -9.90
CA LYS A 880 -6.93 -14.39 -11.16
C LYS A 880 -8.04 -13.34 -11.42
N VAL A 881 -8.46 -12.59 -10.39
CA VAL A 881 -9.60 -11.66 -10.47
C VAL A 881 -9.23 -10.39 -11.24
N LYS A 882 -10.08 -9.98 -12.20
CA LYS A 882 -9.81 -8.84 -13.10
C LYS A 882 -10.30 -7.53 -12.47
N ILE A 883 -9.38 -6.69 -12.02
CA ILE A 883 -9.68 -5.32 -11.55
C ILE A 883 -9.69 -4.37 -12.76
N LYS A 884 -10.69 -3.49 -12.84
CA LYS A 884 -10.93 -2.55 -13.96
C LYS A 884 -11.29 -1.14 -13.47
N LYS A 885 -11.04 -0.16 -14.34
CA LYS A 885 -11.58 1.21 -14.24
C LYS A 885 -13.10 1.22 -14.52
#